data_AF-A0A7W0T8V0-F1
#
_entry.id   AF-A0A7W0T8V0-F1
#
_cell.length_a   1.000
_cell.length_b   1.000
_cell.length_c   1.000
_cell.angle_alpha   90.00
_cell.angle_beta   90.00
_cell.angle_gamma   90.00
#
_symmetry.space_group_name_H-M   'P 1'
#
loop_
_entity.id
_entity.type
_entity.pdbx_description
1 polymer ?
#
loop_
_entity_poly.entity_id
_entity_poly.type
_entity_poly.pdbx_seq_one_letter_code
_entity_poly.pdbx_strand_id
1 'polypeptide(L)'
;MPCDRRTAVRIAILVGLFAIGNAATARAQSLRSSPGDLAASHAGLDGDCTNCHEADNSVSAAKCLGCHEHRDMKARIDAGLGLHASPKVKGRACNLCHKDHRGARFDLMGWSTLGGEKGFDHAQTGWTLQGKHAVSDCKSCHKSSNKQGLRTYLGTDRTCGGCHKNDTPHGALRALHQRCDRCHNESVWNPPKRTLGFDHDDATQAAMKLEGPHADVACMKCHPKAAFKLKSFDGSCAQCHTSPHDGQLFGTKSCQSCHSPALGKLGEVRFDHKRQAGYALLGKHSQLTCTTCHTKALGVRKPDDACASCHANDNKHGKRFDKIAGACTTCHSQRGWKTEFRFNHTKNTGFELTGKHATTACRSCHRGASPAEFERHAVSNGCMGCHQHEKAHDGKFDNTQCLTCHKQPGIKQQSDGAREMFHGEQARFPLINRHAQVQCQLCHINDVYQRLPTECGESCHEDSLHRGSLGAECSRCHEPGKWEAVRFDHAVDSTYPLRGKHAAVKTCESCHPSQTFKGTPTTCSASGCHKADDVHEGQLGGACDRCHRVDGSNTFRHDRDSRFKLDGQHTNVLCASCHKTVTFKPVRSDCFGCHPEPAVHKGRFGTDCARCHSTTTFGNIRALHDVGDFRLTGAHDQVDCARCHPNGEKLRGSGNLCITCHRKDDIHRNALSPKCGDCHTQRSFAPARFDHVQVGCSLTGLHATLACADCHKNGNYGAVSPTCVSCHRNDALRVREPDHRSLFECGSCHNPTTWAPATRLGVQSICR
;
A
#
# COMPACT_ATOMS: atom_id res chain seq x y z
N MET A 1 -37.12 20.75 112.79
CA MET A 1 -36.85 19.72 113.82
C MET A 1 -36.73 18.36 113.12
N PRO A 2 -35.87 17.45 113.59
CA PRO A 2 -34.59 17.14 112.92
C PRO A 2 -34.45 15.67 112.46
N CYS A 3 -33.23 15.31 112.03
CA CYS A 3 -32.64 13.96 111.98
C CYS A 3 -33.06 13.04 110.83
N ASP A 4 -32.19 12.21 110.24
CA ASP A 4 -30.73 12.07 110.26
C ASP A 4 -30.37 11.25 109.02
N ARG A 5 -29.26 11.61 108.37
CA ARG A 5 -28.94 11.35 106.97
C ARG A 5 -27.94 10.20 106.80
N ARG A 6 -27.79 9.29 107.79
CA ARG A 6 -26.60 8.43 107.86
C ARG A 6 -26.81 6.92 107.84
N THR A 7 -28.04 6.40 107.79
CA THR A 7 -28.25 4.93 107.80
C THR A 7 -28.76 4.34 106.47
N ALA A 8 -29.26 5.16 105.55
CA ALA A 8 -29.73 4.69 104.24
C ALA A 8 -28.61 4.48 103.19
N VAL A 9 -27.37 4.92 103.47
CA VAL A 9 -26.28 4.93 102.48
C VAL A 9 -25.51 3.60 102.42
N ARG A 10 -25.60 2.71 103.42
CA ARG A 10 -24.80 1.47 103.42
C ARG A 10 -25.48 0.26 102.77
N ILE A 11 -26.80 0.23 102.64
CA ILE A 11 -27.52 -0.86 101.95
C ILE A 11 -27.78 -0.53 100.47
N ALA A 12 -27.89 0.75 100.09
CA ALA A 12 -28.04 1.15 98.70
C ALA A 12 -26.75 0.97 97.85
N ILE A 13 -25.57 0.93 98.48
CA ILE A 13 -24.29 0.74 97.76
C ILE A 13 -24.07 -0.74 97.36
N LEU A 14 -24.59 -1.72 98.11
CA LEU A 14 -24.41 -3.14 97.75
C LEU A 14 -25.39 -3.64 96.68
N VAL A 15 -26.58 -3.04 96.55
CA VAL A 15 -27.53 -3.39 95.46
C VAL A 15 -27.25 -2.58 94.18
N GLY A 16 -26.72 -1.35 94.30
CA GLY A 16 -26.31 -0.54 93.15
C GLY A 16 -25.07 -1.08 92.41
N LEU A 17 -24.15 -1.74 93.11
CA LEU A 17 -22.95 -2.34 92.48
C LEU A 17 -23.23 -3.67 91.75
N PHE A 18 -24.31 -4.39 92.08
CA PHE A 18 -24.67 -5.62 91.36
C PHE A 18 -25.54 -5.37 90.10
N ALA A 19 -26.24 -4.24 90.03
CA ALA A 19 -27.04 -3.86 88.85
C ALA A 19 -26.25 -3.10 87.77
N ILE A 20 -25.16 -2.40 88.12
CA ILE A 20 -24.31 -1.70 87.14
C ILE A 20 -23.19 -2.63 86.62
N GLY A 21 -22.82 -3.66 87.38
CA GLY A 21 -21.86 -4.68 86.94
C GLY A 21 -22.38 -5.61 85.83
N ASN A 22 -23.70 -5.83 85.73
CA ASN A 22 -24.29 -6.75 84.74
C ASN A 22 -24.79 -6.08 83.46
N ALA A 23 -24.98 -4.75 83.43
CA ALA A 23 -25.30 -4.05 82.19
C ALA A 23 -24.06 -3.75 81.32
N ALA A 24 -22.87 -3.64 81.94
CA ALA A 24 -21.62 -3.43 81.22
C ALA A 24 -21.02 -4.74 80.66
N THR A 25 -21.25 -5.88 81.32
CA THR A 25 -20.80 -7.20 80.83
C THR A 25 -21.76 -7.80 79.80
N ALA A 26 -23.07 -7.55 79.91
CA ALA A 26 -24.04 -8.03 78.91
C ALA A 26 -23.94 -7.32 77.55
N ARG A 27 -23.43 -6.08 77.50
CA ARG A 27 -23.22 -5.34 76.24
C ARG A 27 -21.89 -5.63 75.56
N ALA A 28 -20.97 -6.34 76.23
CA ALA A 28 -19.67 -6.72 75.69
C ALA A 28 -19.62 -8.16 75.12
N GLN A 29 -20.66 -8.98 75.35
CA GLN A 29 -20.68 -10.38 74.93
C GLN A 29 -21.43 -10.65 73.61
N SER A 30 -22.18 -9.69 73.06
CA SER A 30 -22.98 -9.90 71.85
C SER A 30 -22.26 -9.64 70.52
N LEU A 31 -20.95 -9.42 70.51
CA LEU A 31 -20.19 -8.98 69.31
C LEU A 31 -18.95 -9.83 68.97
N ARG A 32 -18.77 -10.99 69.60
CA ARG A 32 -17.65 -11.92 69.30
C ARG A 32 -18.07 -13.21 68.57
N SER A 33 -19.26 -13.25 67.99
CA SER A 33 -19.65 -14.36 67.12
C SER A 33 -19.25 -14.05 65.68
N SER A 34 -18.24 -14.76 65.18
CA SER A 34 -17.83 -14.70 63.77
C SER A 34 -19.03 -14.99 62.85
N PRO A 35 -19.32 -14.14 61.84
CA PRO A 35 -20.43 -14.36 60.90
C PRO A 35 -20.30 -15.63 60.04
N GLY A 36 -19.13 -16.26 60.05
CA GLY A 36 -18.76 -17.46 59.29
C GLY A 36 -17.24 -17.59 59.19
N ASP A 37 -16.77 -18.77 58.78
CA ASP A 37 -15.33 -19.06 58.68
C ASP A 37 -14.61 -18.06 57.77
N LEU A 38 -13.39 -17.71 58.15
CA LEU A 38 -12.47 -16.89 57.35
C LEU A 38 -12.04 -17.62 56.06
N ALA A 39 -11.55 -16.85 55.09
CA ALA A 39 -11.00 -17.38 53.86
C ALA A 39 -9.72 -18.20 54.17
N ALA A 40 -9.39 -19.20 53.34
CA ALA A 40 -8.25 -20.09 53.61
C ALA A 40 -6.92 -19.35 53.81
N SER A 41 -6.73 -18.20 53.15
CA SER A 41 -5.53 -17.38 53.29
C SER A 41 -5.44 -16.65 54.64
N HIS A 42 -6.55 -16.48 55.36
CA HIS A 42 -6.64 -15.81 56.66
C HIS A 42 -7.14 -16.75 57.78
N ALA A 43 -7.27 -18.05 57.53
CA ALA A 43 -7.73 -19.03 58.52
C ALA A 43 -6.92 -19.02 59.84
N GLY A 44 -5.63 -18.65 59.78
CA GLY A 44 -4.78 -18.52 60.97
C GLY A 44 -5.02 -17.27 61.83
N LEU A 45 -5.93 -16.38 61.42
CA LEU A 45 -6.33 -15.18 62.17
C LEU A 45 -7.69 -15.35 62.85
N ASP A 46 -8.29 -16.55 62.76
CA ASP A 46 -9.60 -16.84 63.34
C ASP A 46 -9.54 -16.73 64.86
N GLY A 47 -10.48 -15.99 65.45
CA GLY A 47 -10.49 -15.63 66.88
C GLY A 47 -9.90 -14.25 67.22
N ASP A 48 -8.97 -13.71 66.41
CA ASP A 48 -8.31 -12.42 66.67
C ASP A 48 -8.95 -11.26 65.89
N CYS A 49 -10.20 -10.95 66.22
CA CYS A 49 -11.07 -10.03 65.47
C CYS A 49 -10.49 -8.59 65.34
N THR A 50 -9.70 -8.15 66.31
CA THR A 50 -9.12 -6.78 66.38
C THR A 50 -8.04 -6.53 65.33
N ASN A 51 -7.47 -7.59 64.74
CA ASN A 51 -6.49 -7.49 63.66
C ASN A 51 -7.11 -6.95 62.36
N CYS A 52 -8.43 -7.12 62.19
CA CYS A 52 -9.15 -6.66 61.00
C CYS A 52 -10.18 -5.57 61.30
N HIS A 53 -10.83 -5.62 62.46
CA HIS A 53 -11.91 -4.69 62.84
C HIS A 53 -11.45 -3.58 63.80
N GLU A 54 -11.93 -2.37 63.58
CA GLU A 54 -11.84 -1.25 64.53
C GLU A 54 -12.82 -1.43 65.70
N ALA A 55 -12.73 -0.56 66.71
CA ALA A 55 -13.56 -0.65 67.92
C ALA A 55 -15.08 -0.52 67.66
N ASP A 56 -15.47 0.06 66.51
CA ASP A 56 -16.85 0.17 66.05
C ASP A 56 -17.28 -0.97 65.09
N ASN A 57 -16.45 -2.02 64.98
CA ASN A 57 -16.57 -3.15 64.05
C ASN A 57 -16.42 -2.79 62.57
N SER A 58 -16.04 -1.56 62.22
CA SER A 58 -15.67 -1.23 60.85
C SER A 58 -14.32 -1.86 60.46
N VAL A 59 -14.06 -1.98 59.16
CA VAL A 59 -12.77 -2.46 58.65
C VAL A 59 -12.10 -1.34 57.87
N SER A 60 -10.84 -1.03 58.20
CA SER A 60 -10.09 0.05 57.58
C SER A 60 -9.07 -0.48 56.57
N ALA A 61 -8.84 0.28 55.49
CA ALA A 61 -7.82 -0.07 54.50
C ALA A 61 -6.40 -0.09 55.12
N ALA A 62 -6.16 0.69 56.18
CA ALA A 62 -4.89 0.74 56.89
C ALA A 62 -4.57 -0.60 57.57
N LYS A 63 -5.53 -1.24 58.23
CA LYS A 63 -5.35 -2.58 58.83
C LYS A 63 -5.05 -3.64 57.78
N CYS A 64 -5.79 -3.64 56.66
CA CYS A 64 -5.51 -4.56 55.56
C CYS A 64 -4.11 -4.35 54.98
N LEU A 65 -3.73 -3.10 54.70
CA LEU A 65 -2.45 -2.79 54.07
C LEU A 65 -1.26 -2.97 55.01
N GLY A 66 -1.42 -2.82 56.33
CA GLY A 66 -0.35 -3.07 57.30
C GLY A 66 0.10 -4.53 57.31
N CYS A 67 -0.83 -5.47 57.14
CA CYS A 67 -0.47 -6.87 56.93
C CYS A 67 -0.09 -7.16 55.48
N HIS A 68 -0.68 -6.53 54.46
CA HIS A 68 -0.35 -6.78 53.04
C HIS A 68 0.84 -5.98 52.48
N GLU A 69 1.54 -5.23 53.33
CA GLU A 69 2.74 -4.45 52.98
C GLU A 69 3.92 -5.35 52.58
N HIS A 70 4.11 -6.50 53.25
CA HIS A 70 5.15 -7.48 52.92
C HIS A 70 4.96 -8.18 51.55
N ARG A 71 3.87 -7.89 50.83
CA ARG A 71 3.59 -8.39 49.47
C ARG A 71 3.62 -7.28 48.44
N ASP A 72 4.27 -6.16 48.76
CA ASP A 72 4.41 -4.94 47.94
C ASP A 72 3.08 -4.30 47.55
N MET A 73 1.94 -4.67 48.13
CA MET A 73 0.63 -4.18 47.66
C MET A 73 0.45 -2.70 47.96
N LYS A 74 0.77 -2.28 49.19
CA LYS A 74 0.72 -0.87 49.60
C LYS A 74 1.65 -0.02 48.71
N ALA A 75 2.92 -0.42 48.59
CA ALA A 75 3.91 0.28 47.77
C ALA A 75 3.50 0.37 46.30
N ARG A 76 2.87 -0.67 45.73
CA ARG A 76 2.37 -0.66 44.34
C ARG A 76 1.16 0.24 44.15
N ILE A 77 0.23 0.29 45.10
CA ILE A 77 -0.91 1.21 45.07
C ILE A 77 -0.41 2.66 45.13
N ASP A 78 0.50 2.95 46.06
CA ASP A 78 1.11 4.27 46.23
C ASP A 78 1.90 4.71 44.99
N ALA A 79 2.62 3.77 44.35
CA ALA A 79 3.34 3.99 43.09
C ALA A 79 2.45 4.03 41.84
N GLY A 80 1.13 3.85 41.98
CA GLY A 80 0.20 3.90 40.85
C GLY A 80 0.25 2.66 39.92
N LEU A 81 0.73 1.51 40.39
CA LEU A 81 1.03 0.34 39.57
C LEU A 81 -0.03 -0.77 39.69
N GLY A 82 -0.59 -1.17 38.55
CA GLY A 82 -1.48 -2.34 38.43
C GLY A 82 -2.95 -2.07 38.77
N LEU A 83 -3.74 -3.14 38.90
CA LEU A 83 -5.20 -3.06 38.99
C LEU A 83 -5.71 -2.21 40.17
N HIS A 84 -5.11 -2.32 41.35
CA HIS A 84 -5.57 -1.61 42.56
C HIS A 84 -5.32 -0.10 42.50
N ALA A 85 -4.39 0.35 41.66
CA ALA A 85 -4.17 1.75 41.36
C ALA A 85 -5.05 2.28 40.20
N SER A 86 -5.75 1.40 39.49
CA SER A 86 -6.59 1.77 38.35
C SER A 86 -7.80 2.61 38.80
N PRO A 87 -8.39 3.43 37.91
CA PRO A 87 -9.58 4.22 38.21
C PRO A 87 -10.79 3.39 38.69
N LYS A 88 -10.82 2.08 38.39
CA LYS A 88 -11.91 1.19 38.81
C LYS A 88 -11.85 0.84 40.31
N VAL A 89 -10.66 0.84 40.91
CA VAL A 89 -10.43 0.34 42.28
C VAL A 89 -9.94 1.45 43.23
N LYS A 90 -9.20 2.44 42.70
CA LYS A 90 -8.62 3.53 43.49
C LYS A 90 -9.67 4.22 44.38
N GLY A 91 -9.38 4.33 45.68
CA GLY A 91 -10.24 4.99 46.66
C GLY A 91 -11.44 4.18 47.14
N ARG A 92 -11.62 2.93 46.70
CA ARG A 92 -12.68 2.05 47.20
C ARG A 92 -12.22 1.25 48.42
N ALA A 93 -13.13 0.98 49.34
CA ALA A 93 -12.85 0.16 50.52
C ALA A 93 -12.57 -1.30 50.11
N CYS A 94 -11.52 -1.90 50.68
CA CYS A 94 -11.02 -3.22 50.30
C CYS A 94 -12.08 -4.33 50.48
N ASN A 95 -12.88 -4.23 51.54
CA ASN A 95 -13.94 -5.19 51.90
C ASN A 95 -15.12 -5.25 50.92
N LEU A 96 -15.25 -4.28 50.01
CA LEU A 96 -16.27 -4.33 48.96
C LEU A 96 -16.01 -5.48 47.97
N CYS A 97 -14.73 -5.77 47.72
CA CYS A 97 -14.29 -6.82 46.81
C CYS A 97 -13.71 -8.03 47.55
N HIS A 98 -13.02 -7.82 48.67
CA HIS A 98 -12.37 -8.86 49.48
C HIS A 98 -13.22 -9.21 50.70
N LYS A 99 -14.11 -10.20 50.57
CA LYS A 99 -15.02 -10.64 51.65
C LYS A 99 -14.50 -11.90 52.32
N ASP A 100 -14.09 -11.81 53.58
CA ASP A 100 -13.36 -12.89 54.24
C ASP A 100 -14.26 -13.97 54.88
N HIS A 101 -15.32 -13.56 55.59
CA HIS A 101 -16.24 -14.45 56.32
C HIS A 101 -17.22 -15.25 55.44
N ARG A 102 -16.80 -15.67 54.25
CA ARG A 102 -17.61 -16.46 53.30
C ARG A 102 -17.12 -17.91 53.18
N GLY A 103 -16.26 -18.33 54.09
CA GLY A 103 -15.74 -19.69 54.16
C GLY A 103 -14.39 -19.85 53.46
N ALA A 104 -13.67 -20.91 53.85
CA ALA A 104 -12.32 -21.18 53.40
C ALA A 104 -12.16 -21.27 51.86
N ARG A 105 -13.23 -21.63 51.13
CA ARG A 105 -13.24 -21.78 49.67
C ARG A 105 -13.69 -20.53 48.92
N PHE A 106 -14.04 -19.45 49.61
CA PHE A 106 -14.50 -18.23 48.97
C PHE A 106 -13.37 -17.54 48.19
N ASP A 107 -13.69 -17.03 47.01
CA ASP A 107 -12.77 -16.29 46.16
C ASP A 107 -12.49 -14.91 46.76
N LEU A 108 -11.49 -14.86 47.65
CA LEU A 108 -11.05 -13.61 48.25
C LEU A 108 -10.40 -12.69 47.21
N MET A 109 -9.90 -13.20 46.08
CA MET A 109 -9.26 -12.38 45.04
C MET A 109 -10.28 -11.57 44.21
N GLY A 110 -11.57 -11.86 44.35
CA GLY A 110 -12.64 -11.08 43.72
C GLY A 110 -12.71 -11.26 42.19
N TRP A 111 -12.18 -12.35 41.64
CA TRP A 111 -12.25 -12.64 40.19
C TRP A 111 -13.68 -12.62 39.68
N SER A 112 -14.61 -13.17 40.45
CA SER A 112 -16.05 -13.11 40.13
C SER A 112 -16.57 -11.69 39.89
N THR A 113 -16.08 -10.70 40.66
CA THR A 113 -16.45 -9.28 40.50
C THR A 113 -15.77 -8.60 39.30
N LEU A 114 -14.72 -9.21 38.78
CA LEU A 114 -13.93 -8.73 37.63
C LEU A 114 -14.26 -9.48 36.33
N GLY A 115 -15.30 -10.31 36.30
CA GLY A 115 -15.73 -11.09 35.14
C GLY A 115 -15.03 -12.45 34.98
N GLY A 116 -14.37 -12.94 36.02
CA GLY A 116 -13.59 -14.18 36.05
C GLY A 116 -12.22 -14.05 35.38
N GLU A 117 -11.34 -15.04 35.57
CA GLU A 117 -9.97 -15.04 35.02
C GLU A 117 -9.96 -14.86 33.48
N LYS A 118 -10.93 -15.45 32.78
CA LYS A 118 -11.07 -15.36 31.31
C LYS A 118 -11.64 -14.02 30.83
N GLY A 119 -12.36 -13.29 31.67
CA GLY A 119 -12.96 -12.00 31.35
C GLY A 119 -12.09 -10.80 31.73
N PHE A 120 -10.94 -11.04 32.34
CA PHE A 120 -10.08 -9.99 32.86
C PHE A 120 -9.38 -9.20 31.76
N ASP A 121 -9.70 -7.91 31.67
CA ASP A 121 -9.09 -6.99 30.72
C ASP A 121 -7.69 -6.55 31.18
N HIS A 122 -6.67 -7.08 30.48
CA HIS A 122 -5.26 -6.80 30.74
C HIS A 122 -4.86 -5.33 30.55
N ALA A 123 -5.62 -4.52 29.81
CA ALA A 123 -5.36 -3.09 29.70
C ALA A 123 -5.37 -2.39 31.07
N GLN A 124 -6.13 -2.93 32.03
CA GLN A 124 -6.19 -2.42 33.41
C GLN A 124 -4.87 -2.56 34.19
N THR A 125 -3.93 -3.38 33.68
CA THR A 125 -2.60 -3.55 34.26
C THR A 125 -1.55 -2.62 33.65
N GLY A 126 -1.93 -1.82 32.64
CA GLY A 126 -1.01 -0.99 31.86
C GLY A 126 -0.22 -1.78 30.80
N TRP A 127 -0.60 -3.03 30.52
CA TRP A 127 -0.03 -3.85 29.44
C TRP A 127 -1.15 -4.54 28.66
N THR A 128 -1.44 -4.01 27.47
CA THR A 128 -2.48 -4.55 26.60
C THR A 128 -1.93 -5.72 25.80
N LEU A 129 -2.58 -6.88 25.89
CA LEU A 129 -2.22 -8.05 25.08
C LEU A 129 -2.71 -7.87 23.64
N GLN A 130 -1.83 -8.11 22.67
CA GLN A 130 -2.14 -8.01 21.23
C GLN A 130 -1.74 -9.30 20.48
N GLY A 131 -2.28 -9.48 19.28
CA GLY A 131 -1.99 -10.63 18.43
C GLY A 131 -2.31 -11.96 19.11
N LYS A 132 -1.40 -12.94 19.01
CA LYS A 132 -1.56 -14.26 19.66
C LYS A 132 -1.55 -14.19 21.19
N HIS A 133 -0.95 -13.15 21.78
CA HIS A 133 -0.93 -12.99 23.23
C HIS A 133 -2.33 -12.66 23.78
N ALA A 134 -3.20 -12.00 22.99
CA ALA A 134 -4.56 -11.65 23.38
C ALA A 134 -5.48 -12.85 23.61
N VAL A 135 -5.14 -14.01 23.05
CA VAL A 135 -5.91 -15.27 23.13
C VAL A 135 -5.15 -16.38 23.85
N SER A 136 -4.02 -16.06 24.48
CA SER A 136 -3.18 -17.04 25.17
C SER A 136 -3.70 -17.30 26.59
N ASP A 137 -3.64 -18.56 27.04
CA ASP A 137 -3.98 -18.92 28.42
C ASP A 137 -3.08 -18.18 29.42
N CYS A 138 -3.66 -17.68 30.51
CA CYS A 138 -2.92 -16.93 31.55
C CYS A 138 -1.73 -17.72 32.12
N LYS A 139 -1.84 -19.07 32.20
CA LYS A 139 -0.78 -19.97 32.69
C LYS A 139 0.49 -19.95 31.82
N SER A 140 0.36 -19.60 30.55
CA SER A 140 1.49 -19.55 29.61
C SER A 140 2.42 -18.38 29.92
N CYS A 141 1.89 -17.32 30.53
CA CYS A 141 2.64 -16.10 30.89
C CYS A 141 2.91 -16.02 32.41
N HIS A 142 1.96 -16.44 33.26
CA HIS A 142 2.07 -16.39 34.72
C HIS A 142 2.48 -17.75 35.29
N LYS A 143 3.77 -18.07 35.16
CA LYS A 143 4.34 -19.37 35.56
C LYS A 143 4.66 -19.48 37.05
N SER A 144 4.73 -18.36 37.77
CA SER A 144 5.11 -18.31 39.18
C SER A 144 3.92 -18.59 40.11
N SER A 145 4.21 -19.19 41.27
CA SER A 145 3.26 -19.36 42.38
C SER A 145 3.78 -18.69 43.65
N ASN A 146 2.87 -18.32 44.54
CA ASN A 146 3.20 -17.79 45.86
C ASN A 146 3.55 -18.93 46.85
N LYS A 147 3.91 -18.57 48.09
CA LYS A 147 4.30 -19.52 49.15
C LYS A 147 3.22 -20.55 49.52
N GLN A 148 1.97 -20.31 49.15
CA GLN A 148 0.82 -21.21 49.37
C GLN A 148 0.53 -22.09 48.14
N GLY A 149 1.41 -22.08 47.12
CA GLY A 149 1.24 -22.84 45.88
C GLY A 149 0.26 -22.23 44.87
N LEU A 150 -0.39 -21.11 45.23
CA LEU A 150 -1.34 -20.42 44.34
C LEU A 150 -0.61 -19.56 43.30
N ARG A 151 -1.07 -19.61 42.05
CA ARG A 151 -0.47 -18.83 40.95
C ARG A 151 -0.48 -17.34 41.28
N THR A 152 0.67 -16.69 41.08
CA THR A 152 0.78 -15.23 41.20
C THR A 152 0.70 -14.58 39.83
N TYR A 153 -0.09 -13.52 39.75
CA TYR A 153 -0.23 -12.68 38.55
C TYR A 153 0.67 -11.43 38.61
N LEU A 154 1.54 -11.36 39.63
CA LEU A 154 2.47 -10.26 39.86
C LEU A 154 3.92 -10.68 39.54
N GLY A 155 4.70 -9.73 39.01
CA GLY A 155 6.15 -9.89 38.82
C GLY A 155 6.57 -10.56 37.51
N THR A 156 5.65 -10.81 36.58
CA THR A 156 6.00 -11.28 35.22
C THR A 156 6.77 -10.19 34.47
N ASP A 157 7.93 -10.56 33.91
CA ASP A 157 8.75 -9.68 33.07
C ASP A 157 7.96 -9.25 31.81
N ARG A 158 8.00 -7.95 31.50
CA ARG A 158 7.30 -7.34 30.36
C ARG A 158 8.14 -7.35 29.08
N THR A 159 9.40 -7.78 29.14
CA THR A 159 10.25 -7.91 27.97
C THR A 159 9.97 -9.20 27.22
N CYS A 160 9.99 -9.16 25.88
CA CYS A 160 9.82 -10.35 25.06
C CYS A 160 10.87 -11.42 25.41
N GLY A 161 12.13 -11.02 25.62
CA GLY A 161 13.24 -11.91 25.97
C GLY A 161 13.09 -12.59 27.33
N GLY A 162 12.43 -11.96 28.30
CA GLY A 162 12.11 -12.57 29.59
C GLY A 162 11.17 -13.78 29.47
N CYS A 163 10.28 -13.77 28.48
CA CYS A 163 9.32 -14.85 28.23
C CYS A 163 9.76 -15.84 27.13
N HIS A 164 10.45 -15.35 26.10
CA HIS A 164 10.85 -16.08 24.87
C HIS A 164 12.35 -16.37 24.78
N LYS A 165 13.03 -16.51 25.93
CA LYS A 165 14.48 -16.74 26.00
C LYS A 165 14.96 -17.93 25.17
N ASN A 166 14.14 -18.97 25.05
CA ASN A 166 14.47 -20.21 24.35
C ASN A 166 14.03 -20.20 22.87
N ASP A 167 13.27 -19.19 22.45
CA ASP A 167 12.68 -19.12 21.11
C ASP A 167 13.52 -18.25 20.16
N THR A 168 14.65 -17.70 20.63
CA THR A 168 15.46 -16.74 19.87
C THR A 168 16.45 -17.44 18.92
N PRO A 169 16.31 -17.28 17.59
CA PRO A 169 17.27 -17.81 16.62
C PRO A 169 18.57 -17.00 16.58
N HIS A 170 18.67 -15.89 17.32
CA HIS A 170 19.75 -14.89 17.21
C HIS A 170 20.98 -15.16 18.10
N GLY A 171 20.96 -16.22 18.92
CA GLY A 171 22.01 -16.52 19.89
C GLY A 171 22.16 -15.43 20.97
N ALA A 172 23.37 -15.29 21.52
CA ALA A 172 23.66 -14.33 22.59
C ALA A 172 23.70 -12.88 22.09
N LEU A 173 22.62 -12.13 22.31
CA LEU A 173 22.51 -10.71 22.02
C LEU A 173 23.07 -9.85 23.17
N ARG A 174 23.70 -8.70 22.83
CA ARG A 174 24.08 -7.68 23.82
C ARG A 174 22.82 -7.17 24.54
N ALA A 175 22.94 -6.71 25.79
CA ALA A 175 21.80 -6.27 26.61
C ALA A 175 20.88 -5.25 25.90
N LEU A 176 21.45 -4.26 25.20
CA LEU A 176 20.69 -3.27 24.42
C LEU A 176 19.84 -3.87 23.29
N HIS A 177 20.24 -5.03 22.77
CA HIS A 177 19.62 -5.75 21.66
C HIS A 177 18.65 -6.85 22.14
N GLN A 178 18.46 -7.01 23.45
CA GLN A 178 17.45 -7.93 24.02
C GLN A 178 16.03 -7.34 24.00
N ARG A 179 15.90 -6.07 23.63
CA ARG A 179 14.61 -5.42 23.28
C ARG A 179 14.16 -5.85 21.89
N CYS A 180 13.59 -7.05 21.81
CA CYS A 180 13.11 -7.64 20.55
C CYS A 180 12.09 -6.75 19.84
N ASP A 181 11.31 -5.96 20.58
CA ASP A 181 10.31 -4.99 20.11
C ASP A 181 10.85 -3.91 19.16
N ARG A 182 12.17 -3.72 19.13
CA ARG A 182 12.84 -2.81 18.21
C ARG A 182 12.95 -3.35 16.79
N CYS A 183 12.99 -4.67 16.65
CA CYS A 183 13.16 -5.35 15.37
C CYS A 183 11.98 -6.27 15.02
N HIS A 184 11.22 -6.69 16.02
CA HIS A 184 10.07 -7.57 15.94
C HIS A 184 8.89 -6.86 16.59
N ASN A 185 7.66 -7.27 16.29
CA ASN A 185 6.52 -6.83 17.08
C ASN A 185 5.58 -7.99 17.40
N GLU A 186 4.73 -7.77 18.40
CA GLU A 186 3.78 -8.74 18.95
C GLU A 186 2.66 -9.16 17.99
N SER A 187 2.44 -8.40 16.90
CA SER A 187 1.44 -8.69 15.87
C SER A 187 2.04 -9.29 14.60
N VAL A 188 3.28 -8.95 14.26
CA VAL A 188 4.04 -9.35 13.08
C VAL A 188 5.50 -9.54 13.50
N TRP A 189 5.94 -10.79 13.60
CA TRP A 189 7.28 -11.10 14.07
C TRP A 189 8.38 -10.54 13.17
N ASN A 190 8.18 -10.51 11.85
CA ASN A 190 9.12 -9.95 10.89
C ASN A 190 8.49 -8.74 10.18
N PRO A 191 8.47 -7.56 10.81
CA PRO A 191 7.92 -6.37 10.19
C PRO A 191 8.79 -5.88 9.02
N PRO A 192 8.20 -5.14 8.05
CA PRO A 192 8.96 -4.50 6.98
C PRO A 192 10.05 -3.56 7.53
N LYS A 193 11.18 -3.43 6.83
CA LYS A 193 12.31 -2.58 7.23
C LYS A 193 11.91 -1.16 7.65
N ARG A 194 11.02 -0.53 6.88
CA ARG A 194 10.50 0.83 7.12
C ARG A 194 9.72 1.01 8.43
N THR A 195 9.38 -0.07 9.13
CA THR A 195 8.63 -0.07 10.39
C THR A 195 9.45 -0.62 11.57
N LEU A 196 10.74 -0.91 11.37
CA LEU A 196 11.65 -1.30 12.44
C LEU A 196 12.01 -0.08 13.28
N GLY A 197 12.02 -0.23 14.61
CA GLY A 197 12.56 0.76 15.57
C GLY A 197 14.08 0.67 15.75
N PHE A 198 14.75 0.01 14.82
CA PHE A 198 16.20 -0.15 14.73
C PHE A 198 16.69 0.59 13.50
N ASP A 199 17.64 1.50 13.70
CA ASP A 199 18.23 2.30 12.64
C ASP A 199 19.71 1.90 12.47
N HIS A 200 20.05 1.49 11.25
CA HIS A 200 21.41 1.08 10.90
C HIS A 200 22.33 2.29 10.63
N ASP A 201 21.75 3.48 10.49
CA ASP A 201 22.48 4.74 10.28
C ASP A 201 22.82 5.46 11.59
N ASP A 202 22.23 5.02 12.71
CA ASP A 202 22.58 5.50 14.04
C ASP A 202 23.80 4.74 14.59
N ALA A 203 24.91 5.46 14.73
CA ALA A 203 26.18 4.91 15.24
C ALA A 203 26.11 4.38 16.68
N THR A 204 25.10 4.77 17.46
CA THR A 204 24.85 4.22 18.80
C THR A 204 24.17 2.84 18.76
N GLN A 205 23.56 2.50 17.62
CA GLN A 205 22.79 1.28 17.42
C GLN A 205 23.52 0.28 16.51
N ALA A 206 24.23 0.76 15.49
CA ALA A 206 24.96 -0.06 14.53
C ALA A 206 26.35 0.50 14.22
N ALA A 207 27.30 -0.39 13.93
CA ALA A 207 28.70 -0.01 13.67
C ALA A 207 28.96 0.41 12.21
N MET A 208 28.02 0.20 11.29
CA MET A 208 28.19 0.43 9.87
C MET A 208 26.93 1.08 9.30
N LYS A 209 27.04 2.25 8.70
CA LYS A 209 25.92 2.92 8.02
C LYS A 209 25.54 2.19 6.72
N LEU A 210 24.25 2.08 6.41
CA LEU A 210 23.81 1.46 5.15
C LEU A 210 23.62 2.54 4.07
N GLU A 211 24.61 2.70 3.21
CA GLU A 211 24.56 3.72 2.15
C GLU A 211 24.14 3.14 0.80
N GLY A 212 23.31 3.91 0.08
CA GLY A 212 22.83 3.56 -1.26
C GLY A 212 22.08 2.22 -1.28
N PRO A 213 22.37 1.32 -2.23
CA PRO A 213 21.72 0.01 -2.34
C PRO A 213 21.83 -0.88 -1.10
N HIS A 214 22.83 -0.67 -0.23
CA HIS A 214 22.99 -1.49 0.99
C HIS A 214 21.81 -1.32 1.95
N ALA A 215 21.09 -0.19 1.90
CA ALA A 215 19.86 0.02 2.67
C ALA A 215 18.77 -0.98 2.28
N ASP A 216 18.74 -1.41 1.02
CA ASP A 216 17.73 -2.33 0.49
C ASP A 216 18.12 -3.82 0.61
N VAL A 217 19.41 -4.13 0.80
CA VAL A 217 19.91 -5.51 0.94
C VAL A 217 19.31 -6.23 2.15
N ALA A 218 18.75 -7.42 1.96
CA ALA A 218 18.16 -8.20 3.05
C ALA A 218 19.16 -8.48 4.18
N CYS A 219 18.74 -8.34 5.45
CA CYS A 219 19.63 -8.40 6.62
C CYS A 219 20.47 -9.69 6.67
N MET A 220 19.88 -10.83 6.26
CA MET A 220 20.53 -12.14 6.24
C MET A 220 21.73 -12.24 5.29
N LYS A 221 21.84 -11.35 4.30
CA LYS A 221 22.99 -11.29 3.39
C LYS A 221 24.24 -10.77 4.10
N CYS A 222 24.06 -9.90 5.09
CA CYS A 222 25.14 -9.37 5.93
C CYS A 222 25.25 -10.10 7.28
N HIS A 223 24.15 -10.65 7.79
CA HIS A 223 24.05 -11.42 9.04
C HIS A 223 23.70 -12.90 8.76
N PRO A 224 24.66 -13.73 8.34
CA PRO A 224 24.42 -15.15 8.07
C PRO A 224 23.88 -15.85 9.32
N LYS A 225 22.90 -16.75 9.14
CA LYS A 225 22.25 -17.50 10.23
C LYS A 225 21.73 -16.61 11.37
N ALA A 226 21.37 -15.36 11.06
CA ALA A 226 20.87 -14.38 12.03
C ALA A 226 21.87 -14.06 13.15
N ALA A 227 23.17 -14.22 12.88
CA ALA A 227 24.24 -13.86 13.79
C ALA A 227 24.50 -12.34 13.71
N PHE A 228 24.01 -11.61 14.70
CA PHE A 228 24.19 -10.15 14.82
C PHE A 228 25.54 -9.75 15.46
N LYS A 229 26.31 -10.73 15.95
CA LYS A 229 27.69 -10.52 16.39
C LYS A 229 28.65 -10.86 15.25
N LEU A 230 28.77 -9.94 14.29
CA LEU A 230 29.82 -10.03 13.26
C LEU A 230 31.18 -9.66 13.87
N LYS A 231 32.28 -10.19 13.30
CA LYS A 231 33.62 -9.62 13.55
C LYS A 231 33.58 -8.15 13.12
N SER A 232 34.23 -7.26 13.86
CA SER A 232 34.24 -5.83 13.58
C SER A 232 34.57 -5.58 12.10
N PHE A 233 33.70 -4.82 11.43
CA PHE A 233 33.95 -4.39 10.06
C PHE A 233 35.16 -3.46 10.05
N ASP A 234 36.20 -3.83 9.32
CA ASP A 234 37.48 -3.09 9.24
C ASP A 234 37.47 -2.01 8.14
N GLY A 235 36.32 -1.79 7.49
CA GLY A 235 36.18 -0.90 6.34
C GLY A 235 36.44 -1.59 4.99
N SER A 236 36.82 -2.86 4.97
CA SER A 236 37.12 -3.61 3.76
C SER A 236 35.88 -4.25 3.14
N CYS A 237 35.56 -3.85 1.91
CA CYS A 237 34.48 -4.44 1.11
C CYS A 237 34.69 -5.94 0.88
N ALA A 238 35.94 -6.42 0.92
CA ALA A 238 36.31 -7.82 0.68
C ALA A 238 35.79 -8.78 1.77
N GLN A 239 35.43 -8.27 2.96
CA GLN A 239 34.81 -9.08 4.01
C GLN A 239 33.43 -9.61 3.60
N CYS A 240 32.75 -8.92 2.67
CA CYS A 240 31.40 -9.26 2.23
C CYS A 240 31.28 -9.54 0.72
N HIS A 241 32.21 -9.01 -0.09
CA HIS A 241 32.20 -9.15 -1.54
C HIS A 241 33.43 -9.87 -2.06
N THR A 242 33.24 -10.84 -2.96
CA THR A 242 34.34 -11.41 -3.75
C THR A 242 34.74 -10.41 -4.83
N SER A 243 36.03 -10.09 -4.89
CA SER A 243 36.58 -9.15 -5.86
C SER A 243 36.65 -9.80 -7.26
N PRO A 244 36.06 -9.17 -8.31
CA PRO A 244 36.25 -9.63 -9.68
C PRO A 244 37.63 -9.23 -10.25
N HIS A 245 38.42 -8.48 -9.49
CA HIS A 245 39.71 -7.92 -9.92
C HIS A 245 40.92 -8.71 -9.40
N ASP A 246 40.70 -9.90 -8.85
CA ASP A 246 41.75 -10.72 -8.28
C ASP A 246 42.82 -11.09 -9.33
N GLY A 247 44.09 -10.92 -8.94
CA GLY A 247 45.25 -11.11 -9.82
C GLY A 247 45.47 -9.99 -10.84
N GLN A 248 44.72 -8.88 -10.78
CA GLN A 248 44.88 -7.70 -11.63
C GLN A 248 45.28 -6.47 -10.80
N LEU A 249 45.79 -5.43 -11.48
CA LEU A 249 46.20 -4.17 -10.84
C LEU A 249 45.12 -3.61 -9.90
N PHE A 250 43.85 -3.66 -10.29
CA PHE A 250 42.76 -3.12 -9.48
C PHE A 250 42.55 -3.87 -8.16
N GLY A 251 42.87 -5.17 -8.10
CA GLY A 251 42.81 -5.97 -6.87
C GLY A 251 43.85 -5.55 -5.82
N THR A 252 44.86 -4.75 -6.20
CA THR A 252 45.86 -4.20 -5.27
C THR A 252 45.46 -2.84 -4.67
N LYS A 253 44.33 -2.28 -5.10
CA LYS A 253 43.86 -0.94 -4.71
C LYS A 253 42.60 -1.04 -3.86
N SER A 254 42.36 -0.03 -3.02
CA SER A 254 41.11 0.09 -2.27
C SER A 254 39.94 0.23 -3.25
N CYS A 255 38.88 -0.56 -3.04
CA CYS A 255 37.67 -0.52 -3.86
C CYS A 255 37.10 0.89 -3.97
N GLN A 256 37.13 1.64 -2.87
CA GLN A 256 36.60 3.01 -2.74
C GLN A 256 37.34 4.05 -3.57
N SER A 257 38.56 3.76 -4.03
CA SER A 257 39.30 4.64 -4.95
C SER A 257 38.69 4.69 -6.35
N CYS A 258 37.92 3.66 -6.70
CA CYS A 258 37.25 3.53 -7.99
C CYS A 258 35.73 3.47 -7.84
N HIS A 259 35.20 2.69 -6.89
CA HIS A 259 33.77 2.43 -6.70
C HIS A 259 33.20 3.23 -5.53
N SER A 260 31.93 3.65 -5.63
CA SER A 260 31.23 4.30 -4.52
C SER A 260 30.11 3.41 -3.98
N PRO A 261 30.02 3.20 -2.64
CA PRO A 261 28.89 2.51 -2.02
C PRO A 261 27.54 3.22 -2.25
N ALA A 262 27.56 4.52 -2.53
CA ALA A 262 26.36 5.35 -2.67
C ALA A 262 25.72 5.28 -4.07
N LEU A 263 26.47 4.92 -5.12
CA LEU A 263 26.07 5.15 -6.52
C LEU A 263 25.20 4.04 -7.15
N GLY A 264 24.39 3.33 -6.37
CA GLY A 264 23.37 2.42 -6.95
C GLY A 264 23.92 1.10 -7.53
N LYS A 265 25.11 1.12 -8.13
CA LYS A 265 25.78 0.00 -8.80
C LYS A 265 27.29 0.13 -8.61
N LEU A 266 27.97 -0.97 -8.29
CA LEU A 266 29.44 -1.03 -8.29
C LEU A 266 30.06 -0.74 -9.68
N GLY A 267 29.29 -0.62 -10.76
CA GLY A 267 29.80 -0.23 -12.07
C GLY A 267 30.08 1.27 -12.24
N GLU A 268 29.59 2.12 -11.33
CA GLU A 268 29.78 3.56 -11.43
C GLU A 268 31.10 3.97 -10.77
N VAL A 269 32.07 4.30 -11.62
CA VAL A 269 33.45 4.58 -11.22
C VAL A 269 33.68 6.08 -11.07
N ARG A 270 34.17 6.52 -9.91
CA ARG A 270 34.54 7.93 -9.62
C ARG A 270 36.01 8.27 -9.96
N PHE A 271 36.67 7.39 -10.70
CA PHE A 271 38.10 7.49 -11.01
C PHE A 271 38.36 8.41 -12.22
N ASP A 272 39.17 9.46 -12.01
CA ASP A 272 39.70 10.33 -13.05
C ASP A 272 41.14 9.89 -13.38
N HIS A 273 41.30 9.24 -14.54
CA HIS A 273 42.58 8.69 -14.97
C HIS A 273 43.68 9.75 -15.13
N LYS A 274 43.33 10.98 -15.52
CA LYS A 274 44.31 12.07 -15.66
C LYS A 274 44.82 12.50 -14.28
N ARG A 275 43.91 12.79 -13.35
CA ARG A 275 44.27 13.30 -12.02
C ARG A 275 44.97 12.26 -11.17
N GLN A 276 44.57 11.00 -11.27
CA GLN A 276 45.04 9.96 -10.35
C GLN A 276 46.16 9.08 -10.92
N ALA A 277 46.26 8.94 -12.26
CA ALA A 277 47.31 8.14 -12.90
C ALA A 277 48.27 8.96 -13.78
N GLY A 278 48.07 10.28 -13.90
CA GLY A 278 48.95 11.17 -14.68
C GLY A 278 48.84 11.02 -16.20
N TYR A 279 47.93 10.16 -16.69
CA TYR A 279 47.73 9.91 -18.12
C TYR A 279 46.29 10.25 -18.51
N ALA A 280 46.12 11.21 -19.40
CA ALA A 280 44.79 11.63 -19.83
C ALA A 280 44.28 10.73 -20.96
N LEU A 281 43.21 9.98 -20.70
CA LEU A 281 42.50 9.25 -21.75
C LEU A 281 41.68 10.26 -22.57
N LEU A 282 42.03 10.44 -23.85
CA LEU A 282 41.39 11.38 -24.77
C LEU A 282 40.75 10.65 -25.95
N GLY A 283 39.69 11.24 -26.51
CA GLY A 283 38.99 10.70 -27.68
C GLY A 283 38.47 9.29 -27.42
N LYS A 284 38.71 8.37 -28.36
CA LYS A 284 38.26 6.97 -28.25
C LYS A 284 38.85 6.23 -27.05
N HIS A 285 40.04 6.57 -26.58
CA HIS A 285 40.65 5.94 -25.40
C HIS A 285 39.86 6.18 -24.10
N SER A 286 39.13 7.29 -24.00
CA SER A 286 38.26 7.58 -22.84
C SER A 286 36.98 6.75 -22.80
N GLN A 287 36.62 6.11 -23.92
CA GLN A 287 35.43 5.27 -24.05
C GLN A 287 35.75 3.78 -23.86
N LEU A 288 37.03 3.42 -23.70
CA LEU A 288 37.46 2.04 -23.53
C LEU A 288 37.25 1.58 -22.07
N THR A 289 36.94 0.31 -21.90
CA THR A 289 36.89 -0.31 -20.59
C THR A 289 38.29 -0.46 -20.00
N CYS A 290 38.42 -0.32 -18.67
CA CYS A 290 39.72 -0.38 -17.99
C CYS A 290 40.52 -1.66 -18.32
N THR A 291 39.83 -2.79 -18.49
CA THR A 291 40.42 -4.10 -18.81
C THR A 291 41.00 -4.20 -20.22
N THR A 292 40.61 -3.30 -21.13
CA THR A 292 41.21 -3.21 -22.47
C THR A 292 42.68 -2.84 -22.40
N CYS A 293 43.03 -1.94 -21.47
CA CYS A 293 44.41 -1.52 -21.26
C CYS A 293 45.07 -2.29 -20.11
N HIS A 294 44.37 -2.49 -18.99
CA HIS A 294 44.84 -3.26 -17.84
C HIS A 294 44.39 -4.71 -17.94
N THR A 295 44.97 -5.44 -18.88
CA THR A 295 44.61 -6.82 -19.14
C THR A 295 45.07 -7.76 -18.02
N LYS A 296 44.42 -8.92 -17.90
CA LYS A 296 44.82 -9.96 -16.93
C LYS A 296 46.26 -10.44 -17.15
N ALA A 297 46.75 -10.42 -18.39
CA ALA A 297 48.13 -10.77 -18.73
C ALA A 297 49.17 -9.80 -18.16
N LEU A 298 48.82 -8.52 -17.99
CA LEU A 298 49.68 -7.55 -17.31
C LEU A 298 49.71 -7.76 -15.78
N GLY A 299 48.74 -8.49 -15.24
CA GLY A 299 48.59 -8.71 -13.80
C GLY A 299 48.53 -7.37 -13.06
N VAL A 300 49.51 -7.14 -12.19
CA VAL A 300 49.65 -5.92 -11.37
C VAL A 300 50.48 -4.82 -12.02
N ARG A 301 51.00 -5.01 -13.23
CA ARG A 301 51.84 -4.02 -13.92
C ARG A 301 51.00 -2.95 -14.60
N LYS A 302 51.56 -1.73 -14.69
CA LYS A 302 50.98 -0.66 -15.51
C LYS A 302 51.29 -0.88 -17.00
N PRO A 303 50.36 -0.52 -17.91
CA PRO A 303 50.64 -0.45 -19.35
C PRO A 303 51.73 0.59 -19.64
N ASP A 304 52.47 0.36 -20.73
CA ASP A 304 53.47 1.30 -21.26
C ASP A 304 52.77 2.48 -21.95
N ASP A 305 53.30 3.69 -21.79
CA ASP A 305 52.70 4.94 -22.30
C ASP A 305 53.13 5.28 -23.74
N ALA A 306 54.11 4.57 -24.29
CA ALA A 306 54.50 4.69 -25.69
C ALA A 306 53.42 4.10 -26.60
N CYS A 307 52.96 4.87 -27.58
CA CYS A 307 51.90 4.44 -28.50
C CYS A 307 52.26 3.12 -29.21
N ALA A 308 53.54 2.91 -29.51
CA ALA A 308 54.04 1.71 -30.19
C ALA A 308 53.89 0.43 -29.35
N SER A 309 53.84 0.52 -28.02
CA SER A 309 53.66 -0.65 -27.14
C SER A 309 52.30 -1.33 -27.34
N CYS A 310 51.29 -0.53 -27.70
CA CYS A 310 49.91 -0.99 -27.89
C CYS A 310 49.51 -1.03 -29.37
N HIS A 311 50.08 -0.17 -30.22
CA HIS A 311 49.76 -0.06 -31.65
C HIS A 311 50.87 -0.55 -32.59
N ALA A 312 51.76 -1.44 -32.13
CA ALA A 312 52.82 -2.02 -32.97
C ALA A 312 52.27 -2.64 -34.26
N ASN A 313 51.15 -3.37 -34.16
CA ASN A 313 50.51 -4.07 -35.28
C ASN A 313 49.69 -3.13 -36.19
N ASP A 314 49.32 -1.96 -35.68
CA ASP A 314 48.53 -0.97 -36.41
C ASP A 314 49.42 0.06 -37.14
N ASN A 315 50.72 0.09 -36.83
CA ASN A 315 51.65 1.03 -37.43
C ASN A 315 51.92 0.74 -38.91
N LYS A 316 51.21 1.45 -39.79
CA LYS A 316 51.38 1.36 -41.25
C LYS A 316 52.66 2.01 -41.77
N HIS A 317 53.42 2.71 -40.92
CA HIS A 317 54.68 3.36 -41.29
C HIS A 317 55.90 2.47 -41.06
N GLY A 318 55.79 1.37 -40.32
CA GLY A 318 56.93 0.52 -39.95
C GLY A 318 58.04 1.36 -39.30
N LYS A 319 59.29 1.15 -39.74
CA LYS A 319 60.49 1.85 -39.25
C LYS A 319 60.78 3.20 -39.93
N ARG A 320 59.87 3.71 -40.76
CA ARG A 320 60.14 4.87 -41.63
C ARG A 320 60.41 6.18 -40.90
N PHE A 321 59.96 6.32 -39.66
CA PHE A 321 60.05 7.55 -38.88
C PHE A 321 60.75 7.36 -37.52
N ASP A 322 61.52 6.27 -37.36
CA ASP A 322 62.18 5.91 -36.10
C ASP A 322 63.21 6.96 -35.63
N LYS A 323 63.70 7.81 -36.54
CA LYS A 323 64.68 8.87 -36.24
C LYS A 323 64.06 10.21 -35.84
N ILE A 324 62.73 10.35 -35.87
CA ILE A 324 62.04 11.59 -35.51
C ILE A 324 61.63 11.52 -34.04
N ALA A 325 62.20 12.38 -33.19
CA ALA A 325 61.84 12.48 -31.78
C ALA A 325 60.33 12.80 -31.62
N GLY A 326 59.60 12.00 -30.83
CA GLY A 326 58.13 12.12 -30.67
C GLY A 326 57.27 11.33 -31.68
N ALA A 327 57.90 10.58 -32.60
CA ALA A 327 57.42 9.62 -33.62
C ALA A 327 55.95 9.64 -34.09
N CYS A 328 54.97 9.56 -33.20
CA CYS A 328 53.55 9.55 -33.56
C CYS A 328 52.89 10.92 -33.34
N THR A 329 53.16 11.57 -32.21
CA THR A 329 52.42 12.77 -31.75
C THR A 329 52.81 14.04 -32.49
N THR A 330 53.94 14.02 -33.19
CA THR A 330 54.37 15.08 -34.11
C THR A 330 53.38 15.25 -35.28
N CYS A 331 52.80 14.15 -35.74
CA CYS A 331 51.90 14.13 -36.89
C CYS A 331 50.45 13.78 -36.50
N HIS A 332 50.24 12.95 -35.48
CA HIS A 332 48.93 12.41 -35.09
C HIS A 332 48.47 12.90 -33.71
N SER A 333 47.17 13.17 -33.59
CA SER A 333 46.51 13.52 -32.33
C SER A 333 45.87 12.31 -31.67
N GLN A 334 45.89 12.24 -30.34
CA GLN A 334 45.13 11.24 -29.57
C GLN A 334 43.61 11.41 -29.68
N ARG A 335 43.12 12.61 -30.04
CA ARG A 335 41.67 12.87 -30.28
C ARG A 335 41.22 12.42 -31.66
N GLY A 336 42.09 12.47 -32.66
CA GLY A 336 41.77 12.14 -34.04
C GLY A 336 43.01 11.70 -34.83
N TRP A 337 43.20 10.39 -34.97
CA TRP A 337 44.42 9.83 -35.59
C TRP A 337 44.56 10.18 -37.08
N LYS A 338 43.46 10.17 -37.85
CA LYS A 338 43.45 10.50 -39.28
C LYS A 338 42.98 11.92 -39.58
N THR A 339 42.16 12.50 -38.70
CA THR A 339 41.42 13.74 -38.95
C THR A 339 42.07 14.97 -38.32
N GLU A 340 42.88 14.79 -37.28
CA GLU A 340 43.64 15.86 -36.64
C GLU A 340 45.13 15.67 -36.92
N PHE A 341 45.48 15.66 -38.21
CA PHE A 341 46.86 15.60 -38.66
C PHE A 341 47.55 16.95 -38.40
N ARG A 342 48.67 16.94 -37.68
CA ARG A 342 49.29 18.15 -37.12
C ARG A 342 50.50 18.66 -37.91
N PHE A 343 50.99 17.89 -38.88
CA PHE A 343 52.18 18.28 -39.65
C PHE A 343 51.82 19.36 -40.67
N ASN A 344 52.50 20.51 -40.60
CA ASN A 344 52.26 21.64 -41.48
C ASN A 344 53.43 21.81 -42.45
N HIS A 345 53.21 21.49 -43.73
CA HIS A 345 54.27 21.48 -44.73
C HIS A 345 54.93 22.87 -44.89
N THR A 346 54.15 23.95 -44.91
CA THR A 346 54.66 25.32 -45.00
C THR A 346 55.55 25.68 -43.82
N LYS A 347 55.11 25.42 -42.59
CA LYS A 347 55.86 25.76 -41.37
C LYS A 347 57.11 24.90 -41.20
N ASN A 348 57.03 23.63 -41.61
CA ASN A 348 58.08 22.65 -41.37
C ASN A 348 59.11 22.56 -42.52
N THR A 349 58.77 22.95 -43.75
CA THR A 349 59.66 22.83 -44.93
C THR A 349 59.73 24.07 -45.81
N GLY A 350 58.85 25.07 -45.62
CA GLY A 350 58.78 26.28 -46.45
C GLY A 350 58.03 26.10 -47.78
N PHE A 351 57.57 24.89 -48.11
CA PHE A 351 56.82 24.61 -49.34
C PHE A 351 55.32 24.49 -49.05
N GLU A 352 54.52 25.47 -49.51
CA GLU A 352 53.07 25.52 -49.29
C GLU A 352 52.30 24.65 -50.29
N LEU A 353 51.49 23.72 -49.78
CA LEU A 353 50.63 22.86 -50.59
C LEU A 353 49.24 23.50 -50.74
N THR A 354 48.88 23.90 -51.95
CA THR A 354 47.57 24.52 -52.28
C THR A 354 46.77 23.66 -53.28
N GLY A 355 45.48 23.94 -53.43
CA GLY A 355 44.64 23.24 -54.41
C GLY A 355 44.55 21.72 -54.18
N LYS A 356 44.63 20.94 -55.27
CA LYS A 356 44.63 19.47 -55.18
C LYS A 356 45.85 18.94 -54.42
N HIS A 357 47.00 19.63 -54.46
CA HIS A 357 48.22 19.23 -53.75
C HIS A 357 48.07 19.24 -52.22
N ALA A 358 47.22 20.11 -51.66
CA ALA A 358 46.92 20.15 -50.22
C ALA A 358 46.28 18.83 -49.70
N THR A 359 45.65 18.07 -50.60
CA THR A 359 44.98 16.80 -50.29
C THR A 359 45.69 15.58 -50.89
N THR A 360 46.79 15.78 -51.60
CA THR A 360 47.52 14.72 -52.29
C THR A 360 48.33 13.89 -51.29
N ALA A 361 48.33 12.57 -51.47
CA ALA A 361 49.11 11.67 -50.62
C ALA A 361 50.61 11.98 -50.72
N CYS A 362 51.31 11.95 -49.58
CA CYS A 362 52.73 12.32 -49.51
C CYS A 362 53.61 11.55 -50.52
N ARG A 363 53.28 10.28 -50.79
CA ARG A 363 53.99 9.43 -51.77
C ARG A 363 53.92 9.90 -53.22
N SER A 364 52.92 10.70 -53.58
CA SER A 364 52.81 11.22 -54.94
C SER A 364 53.95 12.19 -55.27
N CYS A 365 54.50 12.83 -54.24
CA CYS A 365 55.66 13.72 -54.34
C CYS A 365 56.94 13.03 -53.81
N HIS A 366 56.89 12.38 -52.65
CA HIS A 366 58.06 11.72 -52.05
C HIS A 366 58.20 10.26 -52.51
N ARG A 367 58.90 10.04 -53.63
CA ARG A 367 58.96 8.77 -54.36
C ARG A 367 60.11 7.82 -53.97
N GLY A 368 60.87 8.14 -52.93
CA GLY A 368 62.00 7.31 -52.45
C GLY A 368 61.57 5.94 -51.88
N ALA A 369 62.39 4.91 -52.08
CA ALA A 369 62.13 3.56 -51.59
C ALA A 369 62.57 3.38 -50.13
N SER A 370 63.61 4.11 -49.70
CA SER A 370 64.08 4.16 -48.32
C SER A 370 63.60 5.41 -47.56
N PRO A 371 63.56 5.38 -46.21
CA PRO A 371 63.25 6.56 -45.40
C PRO A 371 64.14 7.77 -45.75
N ALA A 372 65.43 7.51 -46.01
CA ALA A 372 66.39 8.56 -46.36
C ALA A 372 66.19 9.13 -47.78
N GLU A 373 65.62 8.37 -48.71
CA GLU A 373 65.26 8.88 -50.06
C GLU A 373 63.94 9.64 -50.04
N PHE A 374 63.01 9.26 -49.16
CA PHE A 374 61.76 9.98 -48.95
C PHE A 374 62.02 11.38 -48.35
N GLU A 375 62.95 11.48 -47.40
CA GLU A 375 63.34 12.72 -46.71
C GLU A 375 64.14 13.70 -47.59
N ARG A 376 64.79 13.24 -48.66
CA ARG A 376 65.71 14.06 -49.49
C ARG A 376 65.15 14.47 -50.87
N HIS A 377 63.86 14.29 -51.12
CA HIS A 377 63.28 14.61 -52.43
C HIS A 377 63.15 16.14 -52.63
N ALA A 378 64.05 16.71 -53.45
CA ALA A 378 64.00 18.11 -53.88
C ALA A 378 63.29 18.24 -55.24
N VAL A 379 62.38 19.21 -55.36
CA VAL A 379 61.58 19.49 -56.57
C VAL A 379 61.93 20.88 -57.11
N SER A 380 62.03 21.03 -58.42
CA SER A 380 62.25 22.33 -59.09
C SER A 380 60.98 23.22 -59.05
N ASN A 381 61.16 24.54 -58.97
CA ASN A 381 60.05 25.50 -58.88
C ASN A 381 59.28 25.63 -60.22
N GLY A 382 57.95 25.62 -60.14
CA GLY A 382 57.02 25.79 -61.27
C GLY A 382 56.20 24.53 -61.60
N CYS A 383 55.03 24.71 -62.21
CA CYS A 383 54.07 23.62 -62.48
C CYS A 383 54.69 22.47 -63.31
N MET A 384 55.55 22.83 -64.27
CA MET A 384 56.20 21.90 -65.19
C MET A 384 57.39 21.14 -64.58
N GLY A 385 57.84 21.50 -63.37
CA GLY A 385 58.82 20.72 -62.62
C GLY A 385 58.29 19.33 -62.21
N CYS A 386 56.97 19.16 -62.23
CA CYS A 386 56.29 17.91 -61.86
C CYS A 386 55.26 17.40 -62.88
N HIS A 387 54.61 18.28 -63.67
CA HIS A 387 53.49 17.91 -64.56
C HIS A 387 53.87 18.06 -66.04
N GLN A 388 54.34 16.99 -66.70
CA GLN A 388 54.53 16.98 -68.17
C GLN A 388 53.24 16.54 -68.89
N HIS A 389 52.83 17.29 -69.93
CA HIS A 389 51.49 17.23 -70.55
C HIS A 389 51.43 16.53 -71.92
N GLU A 390 52.50 15.83 -72.32
CA GLU A 390 52.78 15.42 -73.70
C GLU A 390 51.69 14.58 -74.40
N LYS A 391 50.68 14.07 -73.66
CA LYS A 391 49.54 13.30 -74.19
C LYS A 391 48.17 13.63 -73.57
N ALA A 392 48.08 14.67 -72.74
CA ALA A 392 46.78 15.03 -72.15
C ALA A 392 45.95 15.86 -73.15
N HIS A 393 44.65 15.55 -73.23
CA HIS A 393 43.72 16.12 -74.23
C HIS A 393 44.13 15.90 -75.69
N ASP A 394 44.81 14.79 -76.00
CA ASP A 394 45.24 14.40 -77.36
C ASP A 394 46.00 15.49 -78.14
N GLY A 395 46.78 16.32 -77.43
CA GLY A 395 47.61 17.37 -78.04
C GLY A 395 46.84 18.62 -78.50
N LYS A 396 45.59 18.80 -78.05
CA LYS A 396 44.73 19.91 -78.48
C LYS A 396 45.04 21.28 -77.83
N PHE A 397 45.93 21.35 -76.84
CA PHE A 397 46.25 22.60 -76.11
C PHE A 397 47.74 22.70 -75.77
N ASP A 398 48.27 23.93 -75.71
CA ASP A 398 49.67 24.22 -75.36
C ASP A 398 49.90 24.40 -73.85
N ASN A 399 51.18 24.39 -73.43
CA ASN A 399 51.59 24.47 -72.01
C ASN A 399 51.26 25.82 -71.33
N THR A 400 50.88 26.86 -72.08
CA THR A 400 50.52 28.19 -71.53
C THR A 400 49.01 28.39 -71.37
N GLN A 401 48.20 27.62 -72.10
CA GLN A 401 46.73 27.70 -72.11
C GLN A 401 46.05 27.02 -70.91
N CYS A 402 46.85 26.46 -69.99
CA CYS A 402 46.37 25.70 -68.84
C CYS A 402 45.30 26.47 -68.05
N LEU A 403 45.52 27.76 -67.77
CA LEU A 403 44.67 28.53 -66.86
C LEU A 403 43.30 28.93 -67.44
N THR A 404 43.10 28.79 -68.75
CA THR A 404 41.82 29.10 -69.44
C THR A 404 40.71 28.15 -68.99
N CYS A 405 41.06 26.87 -68.87
CA CYS A 405 40.15 25.83 -68.43
C CYS A 405 40.47 25.37 -67.00
N HIS A 406 41.67 25.65 -66.47
CA HIS A 406 42.09 25.24 -65.12
C HIS A 406 42.50 26.40 -64.20
N LYS A 407 41.69 26.74 -63.20
CA LYS A 407 42.03 27.81 -62.22
C LYS A 407 43.35 27.57 -61.47
N GLN A 408 43.71 26.30 -61.25
CA GLN A 408 44.95 25.81 -60.62
C GLN A 408 45.12 24.31 -60.97
N PRO A 409 46.29 23.67 -60.71
CA PRO A 409 46.51 22.27 -61.08
C PRO A 409 45.37 21.34 -60.64
N GLY A 410 44.70 20.72 -61.62
CA GLY A 410 43.63 19.75 -61.40
C GLY A 410 42.23 20.31 -61.09
N ILE A 411 41.97 21.61 -61.28
CA ILE A 411 40.63 22.21 -61.08
C ILE A 411 40.11 22.81 -62.40
N LYS A 412 39.14 22.17 -63.06
CA LYS A 412 38.48 22.64 -64.30
C LYS A 412 37.41 23.72 -64.03
N GLN A 413 37.09 24.61 -64.99
CA GLN A 413 35.94 25.54 -64.92
C GLN A 413 35.06 25.52 -66.20
N GLN A 414 33.75 25.82 -66.07
CA GLN A 414 32.77 26.02 -67.16
C GLN A 414 32.18 27.44 -67.11
N SER A 415 31.72 27.98 -68.25
CA SER A 415 31.11 29.31 -68.32
C SER A 415 29.59 29.28 -68.09
N ASP A 416 29.07 30.29 -67.39
CA ASP A 416 27.68 30.33 -66.88
C ASP A 416 26.61 30.29 -67.99
N GLY A 417 26.89 30.81 -69.19
CA GLY A 417 25.92 30.87 -70.30
C GLY A 417 25.53 29.52 -70.91
N ALA A 418 26.42 28.52 -70.87
CA ALA A 418 26.11 27.19 -71.39
C ALA A 418 25.20 26.38 -70.46
N ARG A 419 25.21 26.72 -69.16
CA ARG A 419 24.46 26.01 -68.11
C ARG A 419 22.96 26.35 -68.13
N GLU A 420 22.60 27.61 -68.38
CA GLU A 420 21.19 28.07 -68.35
C GLU A 420 20.33 27.42 -69.45
N MET A 421 20.85 27.26 -70.66
CA MET A 421 20.09 26.77 -71.82
C MET A 421 19.60 25.32 -71.71
N PHE A 422 20.40 24.44 -71.10
CA PHE A 422 20.10 22.99 -71.04
C PHE A 422 19.54 22.54 -69.69
N HIS A 423 19.66 23.38 -68.66
CA HIS A 423 19.37 23.02 -67.27
C HIS A 423 18.65 24.12 -66.46
N GLY A 424 18.15 25.17 -67.11
CA GLY A 424 17.34 26.21 -66.48
C GLY A 424 15.99 25.70 -65.94
N GLU A 425 15.25 26.57 -65.25
CA GLU A 425 14.07 26.19 -64.45
C GLU A 425 12.95 25.48 -65.23
N GLN A 426 12.81 25.74 -66.54
CA GLN A 426 11.80 25.12 -67.40
C GLN A 426 12.30 23.89 -68.20
N ALA A 427 13.55 23.50 -68.01
CA ALA A 427 14.11 22.34 -68.69
C ALA A 427 13.49 21.01 -68.19
N ARG A 428 13.63 19.94 -68.97
CA ARG A 428 13.16 18.59 -68.57
C ARG A 428 13.89 18.02 -67.35
N PHE A 429 15.12 18.46 -67.12
CA PHE A 429 15.92 18.13 -65.94
C PHE A 429 16.57 19.41 -65.40
N PRO A 430 15.81 20.24 -64.67
CA PRO A 430 16.30 21.51 -64.16
C PRO A 430 17.28 21.24 -63.01
N LEU A 431 18.43 21.91 -63.03
CA LEU A 431 19.45 21.73 -61.99
C LEU A 431 19.08 22.55 -60.74
N ILE A 432 18.07 22.07 -60.02
CA ILE A 432 17.54 22.66 -58.79
C ILE A 432 18.08 21.95 -57.55
N ASN A 433 18.03 22.62 -56.40
CA ASN A 433 18.44 22.08 -55.10
C ASN A 433 19.85 21.44 -55.14
N ARG A 434 19.98 20.18 -54.70
CA ARG A 434 21.25 19.46 -54.66
C ARG A 434 21.81 19.15 -56.05
N HIS A 435 20.97 18.90 -57.05
CA HIS A 435 21.42 18.68 -58.44
C HIS A 435 22.10 19.92 -59.02
N ALA A 436 21.75 21.14 -58.58
CA ALA A 436 22.47 22.38 -58.91
C ALA A 436 23.96 22.36 -58.56
N GLN A 437 24.34 21.55 -57.57
CA GLN A 437 25.70 21.45 -57.04
C GLN A 437 26.43 20.18 -57.54
N VAL A 438 25.73 19.30 -58.28
CA VAL A 438 26.30 18.07 -58.83
C VAL A 438 27.16 18.42 -60.03
N GLN A 439 28.36 17.83 -60.09
CA GLN A 439 29.27 18.01 -61.22
C GLN A 439 28.68 17.36 -62.47
N CYS A 440 28.71 18.07 -63.60
CA CYS A 440 28.12 17.62 -64.86
C CYS A 440 28.61 16.22 -65.28
N GLN A 441 29.88 15.88 -65.02
CA GLN A 441 30.49 14.60 -65.37
C GLN A 441 29.91 13.41 -64.60
N LEU A 442 29.23 13.64 -63.47
CA LEU A 442 28.55 12.60 -62.71
C LEU A 442 27.23 12.18 -63.36
N CYS A 443 26.64 13.05 -64.16
CA CYS A 443 25.46 12.76 -64.96
C CYS A 443 25.85 12.40 -66.41
N HIS A 444 26.86 13.06 -66.95
CA HIS A 444 27.39 12.87 -68.30
C HIS A 444 28.65 12.00 -68.26
N ILE A 445 28.45 10.71 -68.08
CA ILE A 445 29.52 9.72 -68.00
C ILE A 445 30.29 9.69 -69.33
N ASN A 446 31.63 9.70 -69.26
CA ASN A 446 32.53 9.79 -70.42
C ASN A 446 32.32 11.04 -71.29
N ASP A 447 31.85 12.15 -70.71
CA ASP A 447 31.55 13.40 -71.43
C ASP A 447 30.50 13.22 -72.54
N VAL A 448 29.55 12.28 -72.35
CA VAL A 448 28.41 12.07 -73.26
C VAL A 448 27.18 12.85 -72.78
N TYR A 449 26.79 13.88 -73.55
CA TYR A 449 25.75 14.84 -73.17
C TYR A 449 24.34 14.56 -73.72
N GLN A 450 24.02 13.32 -74.15
CA GLN A 450 22.74 12.98 -74.81
C GLN A 450 22.03 11.76 -74.18
N ARG A 451 20.68 11.74 -74.23
CA ARG A 451 19.79 10.58 -73.95
C ARG A 451 19.86 9.96 -72.54
N LEU A 452 19.94 10.80 -71.50
CA LEU A 452 19.85 10.34 -70.11
C LEU A 452 18.37 10.09 -69.69
N PRO A 453 18.09 9.06 -68.86
CA PRO A 453 16.78 8.86 -68.25
C PRO A 453 16.38 10.04 -67.36
N THR A 454 15.09 10.40 -67.37
CA THR A 454 14.55 11.50 -66.54
C THR A 454 14.02 11.03 -65.18
N GLU A 455 13.85 9.72 -64.99
CA GLU A 455 13.47 9.17 -63.69
C GLU A 455 14.66 8.88 -62.78
N CYS A 456 14.39 8.94 -61.48
CA CYS A 456 15.38 8.68 -60.45
C CYS A 456 15.50 7.16 -60.24
N GLY A 457 16.33 6.48 -61.03
CA GLY A 457 16.59 5.03 -60.91
C GLY A 457 18.02 4.70 -60.51
N GLU A 458 18.31 3.40 -60.35
CA GLU A 458 19.64 2.87 -59.96
C GLU A 458 20.78 3.28 -60.90
N SER A 459 20.46 3.69 -62.14
CA SER A 459 21.44 4.27 -63.07
C SER A 459 22.03 5.60 -62.59
N CYS A 460 21.39 6.28 -61.64
CA CYS A 460 21.81 7.57 -61.12
C CYS A 460 21.84 7.63 -59.59
N HIS A 461 20.87 6.99 -58.92
CA HIS A 461 20.77 6.97 -57.46
C HIS A 461 20.45 5.56 -56.97
N GLU A 462 21.27 5.05 -56.07
CA GLU A 462 21.05 3.75 -55.44
C GLU A 462 19.87 3.82 -54.47
N ASP A 463 18.94 2.86 -54.56
CA ASP A 463 17.86 2.69 -53.58
C ASP A 463 18.33 1.85 -52.38
N SER A 464 19.34 2.36 -51.65
CA SER A 464 19.87 1.64 -50.49
C SER A 464 18.86 1.54 -49.34
N LEU A 465 17.93 2.50 -49.26
CA LEU A 465 16.99 2.61 -48.15
C LEU A 465 15.76 1.72 -48.34
N HIS A 466 15.13 1.69 -49.52
CA HIS A 466 13.95 0.85 -49.76
C HIS A 466 14.31 -0.48 -50.44
N ARG A 467 15.52 -0.64 -50.99
CA ARG A 467 16.04 -1.87 -51.60
C ARG A 467 15.11 -2.45 -52.68
N GLY A 468 14.51 -1.58 -53.48
CA GLY A 468 13.56 -1.91 -54.55
C GLY A 468 12.15 -2.28 -54.06
N SER A 469 11.86 -2.22 -52.75
CA SER A 469 10.58 -2.68 -52.19
C SER A 469 9.37 -1.81 -52.59
N LEU A 470 9.61 -0.59 -53.10
CA LEU A 470 8.57 0.38 -53.48
C LEU A 470 8.44 0.60 -55.01
N GLY A 471 9.24 -0.09 -55.83
CA GLY A 471 9.25 0.07 -57.29
C GLY A 471 10.17 1.21 -57.78
N ALA A 472 10.15 1.48 -59.09
CA ALA A 472 11.10 2.37 -59.77
C ALA A 472 10.62 3.82 -59.94
N GLU A 473 9.38 4.14 -59.55
CA GLU A 473 8.77 5.47 -59.71
C GLU A 473 9.03 6.37 -58.48
N CYS A 474 10.29 6.71 -58.26
CA CYS A 474 10.73 7.48 -57.09
C CYS A 474 10.10 8.88 -57.01
N SER A 475 9.79 9.50 -58.16
CA SER A 475 9.20 10.85 -58.26
C SER A 475 7.79 10.97 -57.68
N ARG A 476 7.12 9.83 -57.42
CA ARG A 476 5.84 9.78 -56.72
C ARG A 476 5.95 10.28 -55.28
N CYS A 477 7.07 10.02 -54.62
CA CYS A 477 7.29 10.37 -53.21
C CYS A 477 8.34 11.47 -53.04
N HIS A 478 9.37 11.48 -53.90
CA HIS A 478 10.53 12.36 -53.77
C HIS A 478 10.50 13.50 -54.80
N GLU A 479 10.99 14.68 -54.41
CA GLU A 479 11.21 15.80 -55.32
C GLU A 479 12.63 15.77 -55.89
N PRO A 480 12.87 16.26 -57.12
CA PRO A 480 14.22 16.40 -57.65
C PRO A 480 15.12 17.21 -56.71
N GLY A 481 16.21 16.58 -56.27
CA GLY A 481 17.20 17.16 -55.37
C GLY A 481 16.83 17.16 -53.89
N LYS A 482 15.70 16.53 -53.51
CA LYS A 482 15.28 16.27 -52.13
C LYS A 482 14.86 14.80 -51.97
N TRP A 483 15.62 14.04 -51.20
CA TRP A 483 15.31 12.64 -50.89
C TRP A 483 14.34 12.48 -49.73
N GLU A 484 13.97 13.56 -49.05
CA GLU A 484 12.81 13.56 -48.16
C GLU A 484 11.57 13.24 -48.99
N ALA A 485 10.73 12.32 -48.51
CA ALA A 485 9.50 11.92 -49.20
C ALA A 485 8.41 13.01 -49.02
N VAL A 486 8.68 14.21 -49.55
CA VAL A 486 7.84 15.41 -49.35
C VAL A 486 6.46 15.30 -50.00
N ARG A 487 6.28 14.35 -50.92
CA ARG A 487 4.99 14.09 -51.59
C ARG A 487 4.19 12.96 -50.97
N PHE A 488 4.78 12.18 -50.07
CA PHE A 488 4.14 11.02 -49.47
C PHE A 488 3.34 11.42 -48.23
N ASP A 489 2.05 11.09 -48.21
CA ASP A 489 1.19 11.30 -47.04
C ASP A 489 0.57 9.98 -46.57
N HIS A 490 0.87 9.58 -45.34
CA HIS A 490 0.29 8.38 -44.73
C HIS A 490 -1.24 8.38 -44.68
N ALA A 491 -1.90 9.54 -44.68
CA ALA A 491 -3.36 9.66 -44.68
C ALA A 491 -3.99 9.37 -46.04
N VAL A 492 -3.23 9.52 -47.14
CA VAL A 492 -3.73 9.39 -48.52
C VAL A 492 -3.14 8.15 -49.20
N ASP A 493 -1.83 7.94 -49.05
CA ASP A 493 -1.06 6.91 -49.73
C ASP A 493 -0.95 5.58 -48.95
N SER A 494 -1.49 5.51 -47.73
CA SER A 494 -1.40 4.32 -46.88
C SER A 494 -2.70 3.99 -46.14
N THR A 495 -2.84 2.74 -45.70
CA THR A 495 -3.97 2.29 -44.88
C THR A 495 -3.82 2.65 -43.39
N TYR A 496 -2.69 3.22 -42.97
CA TYR A 496 -2.40 3.55 -41.58
C TYR A 496 -2.11 5.06 -41.44
N PRO A 497 -3.14 5.89 -41.19
CA PRO A 497 -2.96 7.32 -40.98
C PRO A 497 -2.25 7.58 -39.65
N LEU A 498 -1.14 8.32 -39.68
CA LEU A 498 -0.42 8.71 -38.47
C LEU A 498 -1.26 9.71 -37.67
N ARG A 499 -1.60 9.35 -36.43
CA ARG A 499 -2.45 10.15 -35.52
C ARG A 499 -1.82 10.20 -34.13
N GLY A 500 -2.16 11.24 -33.34
CA GLY A 500 -1.66 11.38 -31.98
C GLY A 500 -0.13 11.42 -31.93
N LYS A 501 0.48 10.62 -31.04
CA LYS A 501 1.95 10.59 -30.90
C LYS A 501 2.66 9.96 -32.09
N HIS A 502 2.01 9.06 -32.85
CA HIS A 502 2.59 8.50 -34.07
C HIS A 502 2.83 9.56 -35.15
N ALA A 503 2.01 10.61 -35.22
CA ALA A 503 2.22 11.74 -36.13
C ALA A 503 3.44 12.61 -35.78
N ALA A 504 3.91 12.54 -34.53
CA ALA A 504 5.12 13.24 -34.10
C ALA A 504 6.41 12.49 -34.46
N VAL A 505 6.31 11.21 -34.85
CA VAL A 505 7.45 10.41 -35.28
C VAL A 505 7.83 10.82 -36.70
N LYS A 506 8.99 11.46 -36.85
CA LYS A 506 9.51 11.99 -38.12
C LYS A 506 10.40 11.00 -38.89
N THR A 507 10.83 9.92 -38.24
CA THR A 507 11.79 8.94 -38.76
C THR A 507 11.08 7.65 -39.14
N CYS A 508 11.16 7.28 -40.42
CA CYS A 508 10.48 6.12 -40.97
C CYS A 508 10.96 4.81 -40.30
N GLU A 509 12.25 4.73 -39.97
CA GLU A 509 12.90 3.55 -39.36
C GLU A 509 12.36 3.22 -37.98
N SER A 510 11.75 4.19 -37.29
CA SER A 510 11.12 3.97 -35.99
C SER A 510 9.90 3.05 -36.08
N CYS A 511 9.24 3.00 -37.23
CA CYS A 511 8.13 2.09 -37.51
C CYS A 511 8.51 0.99 -38.51
N HIS A 512 9.50 1.25 -39.37
CA HIS A 512 10.02 0.33 -40.39
C HIS A 512 11.49 -0.02 -40.13
N PRO A 513 11.82 -0.72 -39.03
CA PRO A 513 13.21 -0.99 -38.65
C PRO A 513 13.94 -1.91 -39.63
N SER A 514 13.23 -2.78 -40.35
CA SER A 514 13.78 -3.58 -41.44
C SER A 514 13.81 -2.85 -42.79
N GLN A 515 13.36 -1.58 -42.82
CA GLN A 515 13.13 -0.78 -44.02
C GLN A 515 12.21 -1.49 -45.04
N THR A 516 11.34 -2.36 -44.53
CA THR A 516 10.29 -3.01 -45.30
C THR A 516 8.99 -2.24 -45.07
N PHE A 517 8.59 -1.47 -46.08
CA PHE A 517 7.45 -0.56 -45.99
C PHE A 517 6.12 -1.25 -46.29
N LYS A 518 6.15 -2.40 -46.98
CA LYS A 518 4.97 -3.21 -47.31
C LYS A 518 4.72 -4.25 -46.23
N GLY A 519 3.48 -4.34 -45.73
CA GLY A 519 3.05 -5.37 -44.78
C GLY A 519 3.45 -5.12 -43.32
N THR A 520 3.81 -3.88 -42.97
CA THR A 520 4.11 -3.50 -41.58
C THR A 520 2.89 -3.72 -40.69
N PRO A 521 3.06 -4.40 -39.53
CA PRO A 521 1.95 -4.63 -38.61
C PRO A 521 1.30 -3.32 -38.14
N THR A 522 -0.02 -3.29 -38.09
CA THR A 522 -0.81 -2.12 -37.66
C THR A 522 -1.43 -2.28 -36.27
N THR A 523 -1.26 -3.44 -35.64
CA THR A 523 -1.77 -3.72 -34.30
C THR A 523 -0.77 -3.28 -33.22
N CYS A 524 -1.25 -2.64 -32.16
CA CYS A 524 -0.38 -2.09 -31.10
C CYS A 524 0.51 -3.17 -30.45
N SER A 525 -0.02 -4.38 -30.26
CA SER A 525 0.69 -5.51 -29.64
C SER A 525 1.64 -6.26 -30.58
N ALA A 526 1.81 -5.81 -31.82
CA ALA A 526 2.72 -6.44 -32.77
C ALA A 526 4.18 -6.37 -32.28
N SER A 527 4.94 -7.42 -32.59
CA SER A 527 6.38 -7.44 -32.31
C SER A 527 7.08 -6.36 -33.13
N GLY A 528 7.84 -5.49 -32.47
CA GLY A 528 8.48 -4.31 -33.08
C GLY A 528 7.70 -3.01 -32.95
N CYS A 529 6.49 -3.03 -32.35
CA CYS A 529 5.73 -1.85 -31.96
C CYS A 529 5.70 -1.75 -30.42
N HIS A 530 4.51 -1.71 -29.81
CA HIS A 530 4.34 -1.50 -28.36
C HIS A 530 4.29 -2.80 -27.55
N LYS A 531 4.69 -3.95 -28.12
CA LYS A 531 4.73 -5.22 -27.39
C LYS A 531 5.64 -5.18 -26.16
N ALA A 532 6.78 -4.48 -26.25
CA ALA A 532 7.71 -4.31 -25.12
C ALA A 532 7.24 -3.23 -24.13
N ASP A 533 6.38 -2.32 -24.58
CA ASP A 533 5.83 -1.24 -23.77
C ASP A 533 4.57 -1.68 -22.99
N ASP A 534 4.07 -2.90 -23.27
CA ASP A 534 2.89 -3.44 -22.58
C ASP A 534 3.22 -3.85 -21.14
N VAL A 535 2.97 -2.91 -20.23
CA VAL A 535 3.09 -3.09 -18.77
C VAL A 535 2.14 -4.17 -18.22
N HIS A 536 1.19 -4.66 -19.00
CA HIS A 536 0.27 -5.74 -18.63
C HIS A 536 0.78 -7.12 -19.04
N GLU A 537 1.96 -7.21 -19.66
CA GLU A 537 2.59 -8.48 -20.06
C GLU A 537 1.67 -9.36 -20.94
N GLY A 538 0.87 -8.74 -21.81
CA GLY A 538 -0.05 -9.43 -22.73
C GLY A 538 -1.34 -9.95 -22.09
N GLN A 539 -1.56 -9.75 -20.78
CA GLN A 539 -2.71 -10.31 -20.06
C GLN A 539 -4.06 -9.74 -20.52
N LEU A 540 -4.08 -8.51 -21.04
CA LEU A 540 -5.30 -7.83 -21.51
C LEU A 540 -5.55 -7.97 -23.02
N GLY A 541 -4.72 -8.77 -23.72
CA GLY A 541 -4.78 -8.94 -25.16
C GLY A 541 -4.28 -7.72 -25.95
N GLY A 542 -4.47 -7.74 -27.27
CA GLY A 542 -3.93 -6.73 -28.19
C GLY A 542 -4.84 -5.53 -28.48
N ALA A 543 -6.04 -5.47 -27.89
CA ALA A 543 -7.02 -4.41 -28.10
C ALA A 543 -6.74 -3.19 -27.20
N CYS A 544 -5.53 -2.63 -27.32
CA CYS A 544 -5.05 -1.52 -26.49
C CYS A 544 -5.92 -0.28 -26.61
N ASP A 545 -6.53 -0.07 -27.79
CA ASP A 545 -7.40 1.06 -28.15
C ASP A 545 -8.69 1.16 -27.32
N ARG A 546 -9.08 0.07 -26.65
CA ARG A 546 -10.21 0.08 -25.69
C ARG A 546 -9.94 0.93 -24.46
N CYS A 547 -8.67 1.06 -24.08
CA CYS A 547 -8.26 1.77 -22.87
C CYS A 547 -7.29 2.92 -23.20
N HIS A 548 -6.43 2.78 -24.19
CA HIS A 548 -5.40 3.76 -24.54
C HIS A 548 -5.71 4.43 -25.88
N ARG A 549 -5.64 5.75 -25.94
CA ARG A 549 -5.63 6.47 -27.21
C ARG A 549 -4.21 6.51 -27.78
N VAL A 550 -4.12 6.74 -29.09
CA VAL A 550 -2.86 6.92 -29.83
C VAL A 550 -2.05 8.15 -29.39
N ASP A 551 -2.61 9.03 -28.56
CA ASP A 551 -1.89 10.12 -27.90
C ASP A 551 -1.22 9.69 -26.57
N GLY A 552 -1.42 8.44 -26.14
CA GLY A 552 -0.91 7.88 -24.89
C GLY A 552 -1.81 8.13 -23.68
N SER A 553 -2.96 8.79 -23.84
CA SER A 553 -3.92 8.99 -22.76
C SER A 553 -4.69 7.71 -22.44
N ASN A 554 -4.97 7.50 -21.14
CA ASN A 554 -5.86 6.45 -20.69
C ASN A 554 -7.31 6.97 -20.69
N THR A 555 -8.19 6.25 -21.37
CA THR A 555 -9.63 6.53 -21.51
C THR A 555 -10.52 5.57 -20.72
N PHE A 556 -9.91 4.58 -20.07
CA PHE A 556 -10.59 3.67 -19.17
C PHE A 556 -11.22 4.46 -18.02
N ARG A 557 -12.51 4.27 -17.82
CA ARG A 557 -13.27 4.86 -16.73
C ARG A 557 -13.96 3.74 -15.97
N HIS A 558 -13.60 3.58 -14.70
CA HIS A 558 -14.18 2.53 -13.84
C HIS A 558 -15.71 2.52 -13.86
N ASP A 559 -16.33 3.70 -13.82
CA ASP A 559 -17.79 3.87 -13.79
C ASP A 559 -18.50 3.47 -15.09
N ARG A 560 -17.78 3.44 -16.22
CA ARG A 560 -18.33 3.08 -17.54
C ARG A 560 -17.93 1.67 -17.94
N ASP A 561 -16.67 1.31 -17.72
CA ASP A 561 -16.02 0.14 -18.30
C ASP A 561 -15.88 -1.01 -17.31
N SER A 562 -16.28 -0.82 -16.05
CA SER A 562 -16.22 -1.85 -15.02
C SER A 562 -17.54 -1.93 -14.23
N ARG A 563 -17.75 -3.05 -13.53
CA ARG A 563 -18.93 -3.23 -12.66
C ARG A 563 -18.80 -2.49 -11.31
N PHE A 564 -17.59 -2.10 -10.92
CA PHE A 564 -17.35 -1.42 -9.65
C PHE A 564 -17.19 0.08 -9.90
N LYS A 565 -18.19 0.84 -9.48
CA LYS A 565 -18.22 2.29 -9.61
C LYS A 565 -17.33 2.91 -8.53
N LEU A 566 -16.43 3.81 -8.92
CA LEU A 566 -15.63 4.59 -7.99
C LEU A 566 -16.46 5.82 -7.57
N ASP A 567 -16.98 5.79 -6.35
CA ASP A 567 -17.75 6.90 -5.78
C ASP A 567 -17.23 7.32 -4.40
N GLY A 568 -17.65 8.51 -3.96
CA GLY A 568 -17.21 9.10 -2.70
C GLY A 568 -15.69 9.24 -2.63
N GLN A 569 -15.06 8.73 -1.57
CA GLN A 569 -13.61 8.81 -1.40
C GLN A 569 -12.81 7.89 -2.35
N HIS A 570 -13.47 6.94 -3.00
CA HIS A 570 -12.81 6.03 -3.95
C HIS A 570 -12.51 6.69 -5.31
N THR A 571 -13.00 7.91 -5.59
CA THR A 571 -12.70 8.61 -6.85
C THR A 571 -11.24 9.08 -6.92
N ASN A 572 -10.57 9.23 -5.77
CA ASN A 572 -9.24 9.82 -5.65
C ASN A 572 -8.13 8.79 -5.36
N VAL A 573 -8.46 7.50 -5.29
CA VAL A 573 -7.46 6.46 -5.02
C VAL A 573 -6.72 6.04 -6.30
N LEU A 574 -5.43 5.76 -6.16
CA LEU A 574 -4.60 5.28 -7.27
C LEU A 574 -4.99 3.84 -7.63
N CYS A 575 -4.94 3.50 -8.93
CA CYS A 575 -5.26 2.15 -9.42
C CYS A 575 -4.48 1.05 -8.69
N ALA A 576 -3.19 1.30 -8.40
CA ALA A 576 -2.31 0.37 -7.69
C ALA A 576 -2.71 0.09 -6.23
N SER A 577 -3.49 0.98 -5.61
CA SER A 577 -4.01 0.78 -4.25
C SER A 577 -5.03 -0.37 -4.20
N CYS A 578 -5.79 -0.55 -5.28
CA CYS A 578 -6.75 -1.64 -5.43
C CYS A 578 -6.14 -2.83 -6.19
N HIS A 579 -5.43 -2.57 -7.29
CA HIS A 579 -4.77 -3.56 -8.13
C HIS A 579 -3.29 -3.70 -7.76
N LYS A 580 -3.02 -4.44 -6.68
CA LYS A 580 -1.66 -4.64 -6.13
C LYS A 580 -0.72 -5.43 -7.06
N THR A 581 -1.23 -5.99 -8.15
CA THR A 581 -0.46 -6.73 -9.15
C THR A 581 -0.65 -6.09 -10.52
N VAL A 582 0.40 -6.10 -11.35
CA VAL A 582 0.38 -5.63 -12.75
C VAL A 582 -0.56 -6.42 -13.64
N THR A 583 -1.01 -7.59 -13.17
CA THR A 583 -1.94 -8.48 -13.88
C THR A 583 -3.41 -8.07 -13.80
N PHE A 584 -3.75 -6.96 -13.09
CA PHE A 584 -5.12 -6.42 -12.96
C PHE A 584 -6.21 -7.50 -12.83
N LYS A 585 -5.96 -8.52 -12.00
CA LYS A 585 -6.94 -9.58 -11.78
C LYS A 585 -8.21 -8.99 -11.12
N PRO A 586 -9.39 -9.54 -11.40
CA PRO A 586 -10.63 -9.13 -10.74
C PRO A 586 -10.45 -9.20 -9.22
N VAL A 587 -10.43 -8.05 -8.58
CA VAL A 587 -10.47 -7.95 -7.11
C VAL A 587 -11.93 -8.08 -6.70
N ARG A 588 -12.18 -8.70 -5.54
CA ARG A 588 -13.51 -8.73 -4.96
C ARG A 588 -14.06 -7.31 -4.84
N SER A 589 -15.25 -7.09 -5.41
CA SER A 589 -15.89 -5.77 -5.53
C SER A 589 -16.78 -5.43 -4.34
N ASP A 590 -16.84 -6.28 -3.32
CA ASP A 590 -17.50 -5.97 -2.05
C ASP A 590 -16.54 -5.24 -1.11
N CYS A 591 -17.08 -4.50 -0.14
CA CYS A 591 -16.26 -3.71 0.80
C CYS A 591 -15.21 -4.59 1.49
N PHE A 592 -15.57 -5.83 1.86
CA PHE A 592 -14.68 -6.77 2.54
C PHE A 592 -13.48 -7.21 1.68
N GLY A 593 -13.62 -7.23 0.36
CA GLY A 593 -12.55 -7.60 -0.57
C GLY A 593 -11.29 -6.74 -0.45
N CYS A 594 -11.46 -5.50 -0.01
CA CYS A 594 -10.36 -4.53 0.17
C CYS A 594 -10.26 -4.03 1.63
N HIS A 595 -11.38 -3.92 2.33
CA HIS A 595 -11.47 -3.43 3.72
C HIS A 595 -11.92 -4.55 4.65
N PRO A 596 -11.01 -5.18 5.41
CA PRO A 596 -11.40 -6.19 6.38
C PRO A 596 -12.29 -5.59 7.46
N GLU A 597 -13.11 -6.42 8.11
CA GLU A 597 -14.00 -5.98 9.18
C GLU A 597 -13.20 -5.27 10.29
N PRO A 598 -13.53 -4.00 10.62
CA PRO A 598 -12.82 -3.27 11.65
C PRO A 598 -12.94 -3.96 13.01
N ALA A 599 -11.85 -3.99 13.78
CA ALA A 599 -11.84 -4.57 15.12
C ALA A 599 -12.91 -3.96 16.06
N VAL A 600 -13.33 -2.72 15.79
CA VAL A 600 -14.38 -2.00 16.53
C VAL A 600 -15.73 -2.75 16.50
N HIS A 601 -15.97 -3.54 15.45
CA HIS A 601 -17.18 -4.34 15.28
C HIS A 601 -17.11 -5.70 15.97
N LYS A 602 -15.91 -6.19 16.32
CA LYS A 602 -15.68 -7.47 17.01
C LYS A 602 -16.37 -8.66 16.32
N GLY A 603 -16.43 -8.69 14.99
CA GLY A 603 -17.01 -9.82 14.23
C GLY A 603 -18.53 -9.84 14.16
N ARG A 604 -19.22 -8.78 14.58
CA ARG A 604 -20.69 -8.80 14.82
C ARG A 604 -21.53 -8.49 13.59
N PHE A 605 -20.96 -7.85 12.57
CA PHE A 605 -21.76 -7.30 11.45
C PHE A 605 -21.41 -7.89 10.09
N GLY A 606 -20.42 -8.79 10.01
CA GLY A 606 -20.07 -9.49 8.79
C GLY A 606 -19.55 -8.56 7.69
N THR A 607 -19.81 -8.91 6.42
CA THR A 607 -19.24 -8.23 5.24
C THR A 607 -20.16 -7.17 4.61
N ASP A 608 -21.37 -6.98 5.13
CA ASP A 608 -22.38 -6.08 4.58
C ASP A 608 -22.26 -4.66 5.15
N CYS A 609 -21.10 -4.04 4.91
CA CYS A 609 -20.74 -2.73 5.45
C CYS A 609 -21.67 -1.62 4.93
N ALA A 610 -22.19 -1.75 3.71
CA ALA A 610 -22.97 -0.72 3.01
C ALA A 610 -24.33 -0.42 3.66
N ARG A 611 -24.82 -1.30 4.55
CA ARG A 611 -26.03 -1.05 5.36
C ARG A 611 -25.85 0.08 6.37
N CYS A 612 -24.62 0.24 6.86
CA CYS A 612 -24.29 1.18 7.93
C CYS A 612 -23.42 2.33 7.43
N HIS A 613 -22.49 2.03 6.52
CA HIS A 613 -21.45 2.96 6.06
C HIS A 613 -21.68 3.40 4.62
N SER A 614 -21.33 4.65 4.32
CA SER A 614 -21.35 5.22 2.97
C SER A 614 -19.93 5.40 2.43
N THR A 615 -19.76 5.33 1.11
CA THR A 615 -18.49 5.60 0.42
C THR A 615 -18.10 7.08 0.45
N THR A 616 -19.03 8.00 0.73
CA THR A 616 -18.75 9.43 0.88
C THR A 616 -17.94 9.73 2.15
N THR A 617 -18.36 9.16 3.28
CA THR A 617 -17.68 9.28 4.58
C THR A 617 -17.93 8.02 5.40
N PHE A 618 -16.91 7.18 5.56
CA PHE A 618 -17.08 5.91 6.26
C PHE A 618 -17.40 6.09 7.76
N GLY A 619 -16.98 7.21 8.36
CA GLY A 619 -17.24 7.54 9.77
C GLY A 619 -18.68 7.95 10.08
N ASN A 620 -19.50 8.30 9.07
CA ASN A 620 -20.89 8.66 9.27
C ASN A 620 -21.76 7.39 9.14
N ILE A 621 -22.30 6.92 10.27
CA ILE A 621 -23.04 5.67 10.36
C ILE A 621 -24.53 5.96 10.26
N ARG A 622 -25.24 5.30 9.34
CA ARG A 622 -26.71 5.36 9.29
C ARG A 622 -27.30 4.74 10.56
N ALA A 623 -28.20 5.47 11.22
CA ALA A 623 -28.98 4.93 12.33
C ALA A 623 -29.94 3.86 11.81
N LEU A 624 -29.86 2.65 12.35
CA LEU A 624 -30.71 1.52 11.99
C LEU A 624 -31.87 1.41 12.98
N HIS A 625 -32.91 2.24 12.81
CA HIS A 625 -34.19 2.04 13.51
C HIS A 625 -35.14 1.10 12.75
N ASP A 626 -34.86 0.86 11.47
CA ASP A 626 -35.68 0.03 10.57
C ASP A 626 -34.87 -1.19 10.08
N VAL A 627 -34.89 -2.27 10.85
CA VAL A 627 -34.18 -3.51 10.52
C VAL A 627 -35.17 -4.66 10.40
N GLY A 628 -35.33 -5.20 9.19
CA GLY A 628 -36.29 -6.28 8.92
C GLY A 628 -37.73 -5.77 8.97
N ASP A 629 -38.63 -6.52 9.61
CA ASP A 629 -40.07 -6.20 9.72
C ASP A 629 -40.39 -5.18 10.82
N PHE A 630 -39.40 -4.84 11.67
CA PHE A 630 -39.56 -3.84 12.72
C PHE A 630 -39.21 -2.46 12.17
N ARG A 631 -40.21 -1.59 12.06
CA ARG A 631 -40.07 -0.23 11.53
C ARG A 631 -40.76 0.78 12.43
N LEU A 632 -40.02 1.71 13.04
CA LEU A 632 -40.59 2.76 13.89
C LEU A 632 -41.23 3.84 13.00
N THR A 633 -42.49 3.66 12.65
CA THR A 633 -43.24 4.51 11.71
C THR A 633 -44.62 4.89 12.27
N GLY A 634 -45.24 5.94 11.74
CA GLY A 634 -46.54 6.42 12.24
C GLY A 634 -46.36 7.35 13.44
N ALA A 635 -46.92 6.99 14.60
CA ALA A 635 -46.81 7.84 15.79
C ALA A 635 -45.36 7.97 16.28
N HIS A 636 -44.52 6.95 16.04
CA HIS A 636 -43.09 6.96 16.40
C HIS A 636 -42.24 7.92 15.56
N ASP A 637 -42.71 8.37 14.39
CA ASP A 637 -42.00 9.35 13.55
C ASP A 637 -41.92 10.74 14.21
N GLN A 638 -42.80 11.01 15.17
CA GLN A 638 -42.93 12.31 15.85
C GLN A 638 -42.37 12.29 17.28
N VAL A 639 -41.68 11.21 17.66
CA VAL A 639 -41.14 11.03 19.02
C VAL A 639 -39.68 11.47 19.05
N ASP A 640 -39.36 12.41 19.95
CA ASP A 640 -37.97 12.84 20.17
C ASP A 640 -37.06 11.67 20.52
N CYS A 641 -35.90 11.60 19.85
CA CYS A 641 -34.93 10.52 20.04
C CYS A 641 -34.50 10.36 21.51
N ALA A 642 -34.44 11.47 22.26
CA ALA A 642 -34.06 11.49 23.67
C ALA A 642 -35.04 10.73 24.59
N ARG A 643 -36.32 10.58 24.18
CA ARG A 643 -37.30 9.77 24.93
C ARG A 643 -36.94 8.30 24.97
N CYS A 644 -36.24 7.80 23.93
CA CYS A 644 -35.78 6.42 23.85
C CYS A 644 -34.27 6.30 24.14
N HIS A 645 -33.49 7.36 23.95
CA HIS A 645 -32.04 7.41 24.21
C HIS A 645 -31.68 8.39 25.34
N PRO A 646 -32.14 8.16 26.59
CA PRO A 646 -31.72 9.00 27.71
C PRO A 646 -30.20 8.88 27.87
N ASN A 647 -29.51 10.02 28.00
CA ASN A 647 -28.04 10.13 28.12
C ASN A 647 -27.22 9.78 26.86
N GLY A 648 -27.85 9.70 25.68
CA GLY A 648 -27.12 9.41 24.42
C GLY A 648 -26.65 7.95 24.30
N GLU A 649 -27.16 7.05 25.14
CA GLU A 649 -26.84 5.63 25.07
C GLU A 649 -27.48 4.99 23.84
N LYS A 650 -26.66 4.29 23.05
CA LYS A 650 -27.14 3.44 21.96
C LYS A 650 -27.80 2.22 22.59
N LEU A 651 -29.13 2.22 22.72
CA LEU A 651 -29.91 1.03 23.08
C LEU A 651 -29.69 -0.04 22.01
N ARG A 652 -28.71 -0.91 22.24
CA ARG A 652 -28.38 -2.03 21.34
C ARG A 652 -29.12 -3.26 21.83
N GLY A 653 -29.96 -3.83 20.96
CA GLY A 653 -30.54 -5.15 21.17
C GLY A 653 -31.84 -5.19 21.97
N SER A 654 -32.62 -4.11 22.02
CA SER A 654 -33.88 -4.01 22.78
C SER A 654 -35.02 -4.94 22.32
N GLY A 655 -34.75 -5.96 21.49
CA GLY A 655 -35.79 -6.80 20.90
C GLY A 655 -36.69 -6.02 19.94
N ASN A 656 -37.38 -6.74 19.06
CA ASN A 656 -38.29 -6.19 18.05
C ASN A 656 -39.77 -6.25 18.49
N LEU A 657 -40.03 -6.41 19.79
CA LEU A 657 -41.39 -6.52 20.33
C LEU A 657 -41.80 -5.18 20.96
N CYS A 658 -43.03 -4.74 20.66
CA CYS A 658 -43.58 -3.49 21.17
C CYS A 658 -43.54 -3.41 22.72
N ILE A 659 -43.76 -4.55 23.39
CA ILE A 659 -43.77 -4.67 24.84
C ILE A 659 -42.42 -4.35 25.49
N THR A 660 -41.29 -4.41 24.76
CA THR A 660 -40.01 -4.03 25.35
C THR A 660 -39.97 -2.56 25.74
N CYS A 661 -40.63 -1.71 24.97
CA CYS A 661 -40.71 -0.28 25.23
C CYS A 661 -42.03 0.10 25.92
N HIS A 662 -43.14 -0.49 25.49
CA HIS A 662 -44.49 -0.14 25.94
C HIS A 662 -45.01 -1.00 27.10
N ARG A 663 -44.13 -1.64 27.88
CA ARG A 663 -44.53 -2.48 29.03
C ARG A 663 -45.42 -1.74 30.03
N LYS A 664 -45.12 -0.47 30.30
CA LYS A 664 -45.88 0.37 31.24
C LYS A 664 -47.21 0.85 30.66
N ASP A 665 -47.34 0.83 29.34
CA ASP A 665 -48.52 1.29 28.62
C ASP A 665 -49.53 0.15 28.39
N ASP A 666 -49.16 -1.11 28.72
CA ASP A 666 -50.03 -2.27 28.52
C ASP A 666 -51.17 -2.34 29.54
N ILE A 667 -52.36 -1.94 29.09
CA ILE A 667 -53.61 -2.01 29.87
C ILE A 667 -54.11 -3.45 30.08
N HIS A 668 -53.61 -4.42 29.31
CA HIS A 668 -53.99 -5.83 29.44
C HIS A 668 -53.20 -6.54 30.54
N ARG A 669 -52.22 -5.88 31.16
CA ARG A 669 -51.39 -6.42 32.25
C ARG A 669 -50.77 -7.78 31.90
N ASN A 670 -50.29 -7.91 30.66
CA ASN A 670 -49.68 -9.13 30.13
C ASN A 670 -50.63 -10.35 30.11
N ALA A 671 -51.96 -10.12 30.12
CA ALA A 671 -52.97 -11.17 29.97
C ALA A 671 -53.09 -11.67 28.51
N LEU A 672 -52.54 -10.93 27.55
CA LEU A 672 -52.54 -11.25 26.12
C LEU A 672 -51.10 -11.48 25.61
N SER A 673 -51.00 -11.98 24.37
CA SER A 673 -49.72 -12.20 23.68
C SER A 673 -48.86 -10.92 23.63
N PRO A 674 -47.51 -11.02 23.75
CA PRO A 674 -46.60 -9.88 23.60
C PRO A 674 -46.54 -9.32 22.16
N LYS A 675 -47.24 -9.95 21.21
CA LYS A 675 -47.42 -9.47 19.83
C LYS A 675 -48.54 -8.44 19.74
N CYS A 676 -48.29 -7.24 20.28
CA CYS A 676 -49.25 -6.14 20.26
C CYS A 676 -49.73 -5.80 18.84
N GLY A 677 -48.86 -6.01 17.84
CA GLY A 677 -49.16 -5.81 16.43
C GLY A 677 -50.27 -6.70 15.88
N ASP A 678 -50.70 -7.76 16.55
CA ASP A 678 -51.82 -8.56 16.04
C ASP A 678 -53.13 -7.73 16.11
N CYS A 679 -53.29 -6.93 17.17
CA CYS A 679 -54.49 -6.13 17.45
C CYS A 679 -54.30 -4.62 17.32
N HIS A 680 -53.08 -4.10 17.45
CA HIS A 680 -52.77 -2.67 17.45
C HIS A 680 -51.89 -2.27 16.26
N THR A 681 -51.89 -0.98 15.92
CA THR A 681 -51.05 -0.46 14.83
C THR A 681 -50.05 0.57 15.36
N GLN A 682 -48.95 0.78 14.63
CA GLN A 682 -47.96 1.81 14.98
C GLN A 682 -48.46 3.25 14.74
N ARG A 683 -49.59 3.40 14.03
CA ARG A 683 -50.26 4.70 13.84
C ARG A 683 -51.20 5.03 15.00
N SER A 684 -51.88 4.02 15.54
CA SER A 684 -52.75 4.15 16.71
C SER A 684 -52.97 2.80 17.41
N PHE A 685 -53.02 2.82 18.75
CA PHE A 685 -53.43 1.69 19.58
C PHE A 685 -54.95 1.54 19.67
N ALA A 686 -55.74 2.58 19.37
CA ALA A 686 -57.20 2.54 19.42
C ALA A 686 -57.83 3.10 18.13
N PRO A 687 -58.89 2.46 17.58
CA PRO A 687 -59.47 1.18 18.01
C PRO A 687 -58.56 -0.01 17.66
N ALA A 688 -58.67 -1.11 18.43
CA ALA A 688 -57.97 -2.36 18.12
C ALA A 688 -58.66 -3.10 16.97
N ARG A 689 -57.88 -3.76 16.10
CA ARG A 689 -58.36 -4.49 14.91
C ARG A 689 -58.74 -5.95 15.18
N PHE A 690 -59.21 -6.26 16.38
CA PHE A 690 -59.50 -7.64 16.81
C PHE A 690 -60.94 -8.04 16.47
N ASP A 691 -61.09 -9.19 15.81
CA ASP A 691 -62.38 -9.78 15.48
C ASP A 691 -62.72 -10.90 16.49
N HIS A 692 -63.78 -10.70 17.28
CA HIS A 692 -64.19 -11.65 18.32
C HIS A 692 -64.77 -12.96 17.76
N VAL A 693 -65.10 -13.01 16.46
CA VAL A 693 -65.46 -14.27 15.77
C VAL A 693 -64.31 -15.27 15.86
N GLN A 694 -63.05 -14.81 15.87
CA GLN A 694 -61.87 -15.67 15.92
C GLN A 694 -61.74 -16.48 17.22
N VAL A 695 -62.42 -16.06 18.28
CA VAL A 695 -62.42 -16.72 19.60
C VAL A 695 -63.79 -17.32 19.93
N GLY A 696 -64.66 -17.48 18.94
CA GLY A 696 -65.99 -18.09 19.09
C GLY A 696 -67.00 -17.21 19.83
N CYS A 697 -66.78 -15.89 19.88
CA CYS A 697 -67.66 -14.93 20.54
C CYS A 697 -68.09 -13.83 19.57
N SER A 698 -69.00 -14.13 18.65
CA SER A 698 -69.50 -13.16 17.69
C SER A 698 -70.38 -12.10 18.37
N LEU A 699 -69.80 -10.91 18.63
CA LEU A 699 -70.54 -9.78 19.22
C LEU A 699 -71.60 -9.28 18.24
N THR A 700 -72.88 -9.44 18.59
CA THR A 700 -74.04 -9.04 17.76
C THR A 700 -74.94 -8.06 18.51
N GLY A 701 -75.67 -7.23 17.77
CA GLY A 701 -76.54 -6.20 18.35
C GLY A 701 -75.76 -5.19 19.21
N LEU A 702 -76.33 -4.82 20.35
CA LEU A 702 -75.72 -3.85 21.26
C LEU A 702 -74.34 -4.28 21.80
N HIS A 703 -74.07 -5.59 21.90
CA HIS A 703 -72.77 -6.11 22.37
C HIS A 703 -71.60 -5.69 21.47
N ALA A 704 -71.85 -5.46 20.17
CA ALA A 704 -70.82 -4.98 19.23
C ALA A 704 -70.43 -3.51 19.47
N THR A 705 -71.21 -2.77 20.26
CA THR A 705 -71.02 -1.33 20.52
C THR A 705 -70.53 -1.03 21.94
N LEU A 706 -70.45 -2.04 22.81
CA LEU A 706 -69.98 -1.88 24.19
C LEU A 706 -68.47 -1.67 24.24
N ALA A 707 -67.99 -0.98 25.29
CA ALA A 707 -66.57 -0.86 25.51
C ALA A 707 -65.99 -2.20 25.96
N CYS A 708 -64.76 -2.53 25.55
CA CYS A 708 -64.14 -3.81 25.89
C CYS A 708 -64.10 -4.06 27.41
N ALA A 709 -63.96 -3.01 28.22
CA ALA A 709 -63.92 -3.09 29.68
C ALA A 709 -65.26 -3.50 30.33
N ASP A 710 -66.38 -3.32 29.63
CA ASP A 710 -67.71 -3.70 30.12
C ASP A 710 -67.85 -5.23 30.20
N CYS A 711 -67.23 -5.93 29.25
CA CYS A 711 -67.14 -7.39 29.20
C CYS A 711 -65.89 -7.91 29.93
N HIS A 712 -64.72 -7.32 29.67
CA HIS A 712 -63.43 -7.73 30.23
C HIS A 712 -63.11 -7.02 31.54
N LYS A 713 -63.99 -7.21 32.52
CA LYS A 713 -63.83 -6.63 33.86
C LYS A 713 -62.48 -7.00 34.47
N ASN A 714 -61.88 -6.04 35.18
CA ASN A 714 -60.56 -6.15 35.81
C ASN A 714 -59.39 -6.41 34.83
N GLY A 715 -59.58 -6.26 33.51
CA GLY A 715 -58.56 -6.50 32.51
C GLY A 715 -58.34 -7.99 32.20
N ASN A 716 -59.31 -8.86 32.50
CA ASN A 716 -59.26 -10.27 32.13
C ASN A 716 -59.69 -10.46 30.67
N TYR A 717 -58.75 -10.29 29.75
CA TYR A 717 -58.97 -10.45 28.32
C TYR A 717 -58.82 -11.91 27.82
N GLY A 718 -58.36 -12.83 28.66
CA GLY A 718 -58.06 -14.22 28.27
C GLY A 718 -59.08 -15.27 28.70
N ALA A 719 -60.06 -14.93 29.54
CA ALA A 719 -60.93 -15.92 30.16
C ALA A 719 -62.35 -15.40 30.47
N VAL A 720 -63.04 -14.87 29.46
CA VAL A 720 -64.49 -14.57 29.53
C VAL A 720 -65.24 -15.62 28.72
N SER A 721 -66.18 -16.32 29.35
CA SER A 721 -67.00 -17.33 28.67
C SER A 721 -68.02 -16.66 27.75
N PRO A 722 -68.16 -17.09 26.49
CA PRO A 722 -69.13 -16.53 25.55
C PRO A 722 -70.59 -16.94 25.86
N THR A 723 -70.83 -17.75 26.89
CA THR A 723 -72.17 -18.20 27.26
C THR A 723 -72.99 -17.08 27.89
N CYS A 724 -74.26 -16.93 27.51
CA CYS A 724 -75.10 -15.84 27.99
C CYS A 724 -75.19 -15.79 29.53
N VAL A 725 -75.25 -16.95 30.19
CA VAL A 725 -75.34 -17.07 31.65
C VAL A 725 -74.07 -16.58 32.37
N SER A 726 -72.91 -16.53 31.71
CA SER A 726 -71.68 -16.03 32.33
C SER A 726 -71.79 -14.54 32.72
N CYS A 727 -72.59 -13.77 31.99
CA CYS A 727 -72.79 -12.34 32.21
C CYS A 727 -74.22 -12.00 32.68
N HIS A 728 -75.25 -12.66 32.13
CA HIS A 728 -76.67 -12.31 32.34
C HIS A 728 -77.40 -13.18 33.37
N ARG A 729 -76.68 -14.00 34.16
CA ARG A 729 -77.31 -14.86 35.19
C ARG A 729 -78.22 -14.08 36.14
N ASN A 730 -77.76 -12.93 36.62
CA ASN A 730 -78.55 -12.12 37.54
C ASN A 730 -79.79 -11.54 36.86
N ASP A 731 -79.73 -11.29 35.55
CA ASP A 731 -80.86 -10.76 34.78
C ASP A 731 -81.91 -11.85 34.57
N ALA A 732 -81.46 -13.07 34.23
CA ALA A 732 -82.31 -14.24 34.12
C ALA A 732 -83.02 -14.58 35.44
N LEU A 733 -82.32 -14.51 36.58
CA LEU A 733 -82.91 -14.77 37.90
C LEU A 733 -83.97 -13.75 38.34
N ARG A 734 -84.03 -12.57 37.70
CA ARG A 734 -85.05 -11.54 38.00
C ARG A 734 -86.38 -11.78 37.28
N VAL A 735 -86.40 -12.63 36.26
CA VAL A 735 -87.62 -12.98 35.51
C VAL A 735 -88.30 -14.18 36.17
N ARG A 736 -89.59 -14.03 36.51
CA ARG A 736 -90.35 -15.07 37.21
C ARG A 736 -91.15 -15.99 36.28
N GLU A 737 -91.50 -15.51 35.09
CA GLU A 737 -92.36 -16.25 34.15
C GLU A 737 -91.81 -16.16 32.71
N PRO A 738 -91.41 -17.28 32.07
CA PRO A 738 -91.17 -18.58 32.72
C PRO A 738 -90.00 -18.50 33.73
N ASP A 739 -89.93 -19.42 34.70
CA ASP A 739 -88.81 -19.48 35.65
C ASP A 739 -87.52 -19.92 34.95
N HIS A 740 -86.50 -19.06 34.96
CA HIS A 740 -85.21 -19.30 34.30
C HIS A 740 -84.17 -19.98 35.20
N ARG A 741 -84.50 -20.35 36.45
CA ARG A 741 -83.55 -20.97 37.40
C ARG A 741 -82.93 -22.29 36.92
N SER A 742 -83.63 -23.02 36.05
CA SER A 742 -83.19 -24.30 35.47
C SER A 742 -82.86 -24.22 33.97
N LEU A 743 -82.93 -23.04 33.37
CA LEU A 743 -82.70 -22.82 31.93
C LEU A 743 -81.28 -22.31 31.70
N PHE A 744 -80.47 -23.10 30.99
CA PHE A 744 -79.07 -22.75 30.69
C PHE A 744 -78.85 -22.36 29.22
N GLU A 745 -79.82 -22.65 28.34
CA GLU A 745 -79.77 -22.36 26.91
C GLU A 745 -80.73 -21.22 26.56
N CYS A 746 -80.22 -20.00 26.39
CA CYS A 746 -81.03 -18.81 26.15
C CYS A 746 -81.40 -18.62 24.66
N GLY A 747 -80.53 -19.06 23.75
CA GLY A 747 -80.64 -18.79 22.31
C GLY A 747 -81.81 -19.50 21.60
N SER A 748 -82.46 -20.45 22.26
CA SER A 748 -83.68 -21.12 21.75
C SER A 748 -84.94 -20.26 21.90
N CYS A 749 -84.93 -19.29 22.82
CA CYS A 749 -86.07 -18.42 23.13
C CYS A 749 -85.77 -16.93 22.89
N HIS A 750 -84.51 -16.51 23.01
CA HIS A 750 -84.10 -15.11 22.93
C HIS A 750 -83.13 -14.86 21.78
N ASN A 751 -83.33 -13.73 21.10
CA ASN A 751 -82.40 -13.19 20.11
C ASN A 751 -81.46 -12.16 20.78
N PRO A 752 -80.12 -12.29 20.64
CA PRO A 752 -79.16 -11.37 21.26
C PRO A 752 -79.22 -9.92 20.74
N THR A 753 -79.90 -9.67 19.61
CA THR A 753 -80.02 -8.34 19.00
C THR A 753 -81.21 -7.55 19.53
N THR A 754 -82.33 -8.20 19.85
CA THR A 754 -83.60 -7.55 20.20
C THR A 754 -84.15 -7.93 21.57
N TRP A 755 -83.57 -8.96 22.22
CA TRP A 755 -83.92 -9.48 23.56
C TRP A 755 -85.42 -9.48 23.89
N ALA A 756 -86.23 -9.94 22.93
CA ALA A 756 -87.66 -10.20 23.10
C ALA A 756 -87.92 -11.72 23.06
N PRO A 757 -88.99 -12.24 23.70
CA PRO A 757 -89.38 -13.63 23.50
C PRO A 757 -89.69 -13.83 22.01
N ALA A 758 -88.87 -14.64 21.33
CA ALA A 758 -89.10 -14.98 19.94
C ALA A 758 -90.32 -15.91 19.89
N THR A 759 -91.50 -15.34 19.66
CA THR A 759 -92.69 -16.12 19.36
C THR A 759 -92.43 -16.94 18.10
N ARG A 760 -92.21 -18.24 18.31
CA ARG A 760 -92.25 -19.34 17.34
C ARG A 760 -91.63 -19.04 15.96
N LEU A 761 -90.40 -19.49 15.78
CA LEU A 761 -89.88 -20.27 14.65
C LEU A 761 -88.40 -19.94 14.43
N GLY A 762 -87.56 -20.97 14.50
CA GLY A 762 -86.47 -21.10 13.54
C GLY A 762 -85.09 -20.58 13.93
N VAL A 763 -84.22 -21.56 14.14
CA VAL A 763 -82.87 -21.72 13.56
C VAL A 763 -81.74 -20.74 13.91
N GLN A 764 -80.80 -21.29 14.71
CA GLN A 764 -79.37 -20.97 14.82
C GLN A 764 -79.03 -19.56 15.36
N SER A 765 -78.33 -19.45 16.48
CA SER A 765 -76.91 -19.78 16.56
C SER A 765 -76.45 -19.88 18.02
N ILE A 766 -76.23 -21.10 18.51
CA ILE A 766 -75.09 -21.36 19.38
C ILE A 766 -73.93 -21.51 18.41
N CYS A 767 -73.04 -20.53 18.41
CA CYS A 767 -71.69 -20.64 17.89
C CYS A 767 -71.54 -21.11 16.43
N ARG A 768 -71.27 -20.15 15.54
CA ARG A 768 -70.04 -20.27 14.77
C ARG A 768 -69.04 -19.26 15.29
#